data_AF-A0A899G1C0-F1
#
_entry.id   AF-A0A899G1C0-F1
#
_cell.length_a   1.000
_cell.length_b   1.000
_cell.length_c   1.000
_cell.angle_alpha   90.00
_cell.angle_beta   90.00
_cell.angle_gamma   90.00
#
_symmetry.space_group_name_H-M   'P 1'
#
loop_
_entity.id
_entity.type
_entity.pdbx_description
1 polymer ?
#
loop_
_entity_poly.entity_id
_entity_poly.type
_entity_poly.pdbx_seq_one_letter_code
_entity_poly.pdbx_strand_id
1 'polypeptide(L)'
;MSEYEHSTQATVWTFTADRLKELRASITAEACERIRQELEQDAVNTVSFLSPDEEWALVSYYATQMEGLSAYFEFSSYVKATAVTYLKRFYLRHSVMDYHPKLIMLTCLFLATKACDHYISLDQFVRSIPKVTSMVILENEFLVCRALSWDFYVWHAYRPLHGFVLDMQVVLPEHLVTVFGKLHDDAKILISKTLWTDLQFLHSPSRIALGCLMAVGSEIVQTYLQRKGMQDLLNTIQMISQEIIIKGKTVLDMEEVKEIDRRLFYCSDKVKKSRALYAKRQVEEEEESSMRKQPHIVSNDVDDGTHLLIACYKLHLMRFKTGISNISTFIRLVQSLERIGRICWLKLTPETVHFIVVPDHTGTQVWAILEAIDMYLIIRLLKSRQVTSIFRDYHIQSNTDNIINLEIRVDNLHKALKSSVNASEIILRLTKQDNFPMLSCSISLLGKSGSMSVVTHNIHVRVLSPLLQLSEPVVPEPDCHIILPPLSQLRYISERFRAISNKIILKANMSGEFQIGVVSDSCKIETKFNDLINPELDPNTVKDISKHPSQIRDKKSFVTMKVDAKDWLNLLQVHIVAKRVIACFCEGHALVLYVYIMEPEDENSAVLTYYISTYIENGLCKMFFSVSKRIKSISSCFGIFSVGLLYSYINSEKRDYLNKDFYSFCTIRDIRQISPSTNIYELEFDRPSKQYQNRPIQNVLLKNSDIQIQRYYTPIYISPTKVVLLVKFYEDGEVSRWIHRKCVGDRIELRGPFLEWEWNGNQWKNVLFISGGTGITPAYQLLSYIFQDGAQYMPKFHLIYANRNPDEILLKKELDNLQEKYSDNLKITYFVDSSPDNEILDKCLIRSINLHDITQAFSSLGCTDLDTIVLVCGTDGFVNYIAGPKDLYGGQGNLGGLLKKAKCLNVWKL
;
A
#
# COMPACT_ATOMS: atom_id res chain seq x y z
N MET A 1 -3.52 -26.49 32.77
CA MET A 1 -2.76 -26.67 31.52
C MET A 1 -2.74 -25.35 30.77
N SER A 2 -1.58 -24.97 30.25
CA SER A 2 -1.40 -23.69 29.54
C SER A 2 -1.99 -23.75 28.13
N GLU A 3 -2.36 -22.61 27.55
CA GLU A 3 -2.82 -22.51 26.15
C GLU A 3 -1.78 -23.07 25.15
N TYR A 4 -0.49 -23.01 25.51
CA TYR A 4 0.59 -23.59 24.71
C TYR A 4 0.52 -25.12 24.63
N GLU A 5 0.13 -25.82 25.69
CA GLU A 5 0.07 -27.30 25.70
C GLU A 5 -0.98 -27.86 24.72
N HIS A 6 -2.01 -27.07 24.43
CA HIS A 6 -3.03 -27.40 23.43
C HIS A 6 -2.66 -26.93 22.01
N SER A 7 -1.54 -26.23 21.86
CA SER A 7 -1.12 -25.71 20.57
C SER A 7 -0.51 -26.80 19.69
N THR A 8 -0.67 -26.62 18.38
CA THR A 8 0.04 -27.34 17.31
C THR A 8 1.55 -27.33 17.50
N GLN A 9 2.13 -26.24 18.03
CA GLN A 9 3.56 -26.18 18.30
C GLN A 9 4.00 -27.17 19.38
N ALA A 10 3.22 -27.32 20.45
CA ALA A 10 3.53 -28.28 21.51
C ALA A 10 3.30 -29.73 21.07
N THR A 11 2.25 -29.99 20.29
CA THR A 11 1.85 -31.36 19.93
C THR A 11 2.55 -31.90 18.69
N VAL A 12 2.86 -31.05 17.70
CA VAL A 12 3.40 -31.45 16.39
C VAL A 12 4.86 -31.07 16.22
N TRP A 13 5.31 -29.95 16.80
CA TRP A 13 6.62 -29.35 16.52
C TRP A 13 7.58 -29.35 17.71
N THR A 14 7.30 -30.12 18.76
CA THR A 14 8.19 -30.31 19.90
C THR A 14 8.63 -31.77 19.97
N PHE A 15 9.93 -32.02 20.05
CA PHE A 15 10.56 -33.34 19.91
C PHE A 15 11.59 -33.58 21.02
N THR A 16 11.93 -34.86 21.23
CA THR A 16 13.15 -35.22 21.96
C THR A 16 14.38 -35.02 21.06
N ALA A 17 15.55 -34.82 21.67
CA ALA A 17 16.79 -34.59 20.91
C ALA A 17 17.13 -35.75 19.96
N ASP A 18 16.90 -36.99 20.40
CA ASP A 18 17.14 -38.19 19.59
C ASP A 18 16.16 -38.27 18.42
N ARG A 19 14.87 -38.00 18.67
CA ARG A 19 13.84 -38.00 17.62
C ARG A 19 14.10 -36.95 16.55
N LEU A 20 14.60 -35.77 16.94
CA LEU A 20 14.94 -34.70 16.00
C LEU A 20 16.10 -35.12 15.07
N LYS A 21 17.11 -35.82 15.61
CA LYS A 21 18.23 -36.35 14.81
C LYS A 21 17.77 -37.45 13.85
N GLU A 22 16.94 -38.38 14.33
CA GLU A 22 16.35 -39.43 13.50
C GLU A 22 15.55 -38.86 12.32
N LEU A 23 14.72 -37.84 12.59
CA LEU A 23 13.87 -37.21 11.59
C LEU A 23 14.71 -36.59 10.45
N ARG A 24 15.77 -35.85 10.81
CA ARG A 24 16.71 -35.26 9.83
C ARG A 24 17.41 -36.34 9.02
N ALA A 25 17.91 -37.39 9.68
CA ALA A 25 18.58 -38.49 9.02
C ALA A 25 17.66 -39.24 8.04
N SER A 26 16.39 -39.47 8.41
CA SER A 26 15.38 -40.12 7.56
C SER A 26 15.13 -39.32 6.28
N ILE A 27 14.92 -38.00 6.40
CA ILE A 27 14.61 -37.13 5.26
C ILE A 27 15.77 -37.05 4.28
N THR A 28 16.99 -36.87 4.79
CA THR A 28 18.20 -36.87 3.95
C THR A 28 18.38 -38.21 3.26
N ALA A 29 18.14 -39.33 3.95
CA ALA A 29 18.23 -40.67 3.36
C ALA A 29 17.19 -40.89 2.25
N GLU A 30 15.93 -40.49 2.48
CA GLU A 30 14.85 -40.57 1.49
C GLU A 30 15.14 -39.70 0.25
N ALA A 31 15.69 -38.50 0.44
CA ALA A 31 16.10 -37.63 -0.67
C ALA A 31 17.28 -38.22 -1.45
N CYS A 32 18.32 -38.72 -0.77
CA CYS A 32 19.44 -39.41 -1.40
C CYS A 32 18.97 -40.59 -2.25
N GLU A 33 18.06 -41.41 -1.73
CA GLU A 33 17.56 -42.59 -2.42
C GLU A 33 16.76 -42.22 -3.68
N ARG A 34 15.88 -41.23 -3.56
CA ARG A 34 15.10 -40.71 -4.71
C ARG A 34 16.00 -40.20 -5.82
N ILE A 35 17.00 -39.39 -5.48
CA ILE A 35 17.94 -38.81 -6.46
C ILE A 35 18.83 -39.91 -7.07
N ARG A 36 19.24 -40.93 -6.29
CA ARG A 36 19.99 -42.09 -6.82
C ARG A 36 19.18 -42.88 -7.84
N GLN A 37 17.87 -43.05 -7.63
CA GLN A 37 16.98 -43.75 -8.57
C GLN A 37 16.78 -42.99 -9.89
N GLU A 38 16.90 -41.66 -9.87
CA GLU A 38 16.76 -40.79 -11.05
C GLU A 38 18.08 -40.59 -11.83
N LEU A 39 19.22 -41.02 -11.30
CA LEU A 39 20.54 -40.89 -11.92
C LEU A 39 20.92 -42.14 -12.74
N GLU A 40 21.47 -41.94 -13.94
CA GLU A 40 22.11 -43.00 -14.74
C GLU A 40 23.28 -43.65 -13.96
N GLN A 41 23.51 -44.96 -14.13
CA GLN A 41 24.45 -45.75 -13.32
C GLN A 41 25.89 -45.17 -13.28
N ASP A 42 26.36 -44.55 -14.38
CA ASP A 42 27.70 -43.92 -14.44
C ASP A 42 27.81 -42.60 -13.66
N ALA A 43 26.68 -41.91 -13.42
CA ALA A 43 26.62 -40.65 -12.69
C ALA A 43 26.45 -40.83 -11.17
N VAL A 44 26.01 -42.01 -10.71
CA VAL A 44 25.80 -42.31 -9.28
C VAL A 44 27.12 -42.38 -8.51
N ASN A 45 28.18 -42.90 -9.14
CA ASN A 45 29.50 -43.04 -8.50
C ASN A 45 30.30 -41.73 -8.41
N THR A 46 29.86 -40.67 -9.10
CA THR A 46 30.56 -39.37 -9.15
C THR A 46 29.92 -38.28 -8.28
N VAL A 47 28.68 -38.47 -7.80
CA VAL A 47 27.96 -37.44 -7.03
C VAL A 47 28.12 -37.68 -5.52
N SER A 48 28.76 -36.75 -4.82
CA SER A 48 28.83 -36.72 -3.35
C SER A 48 27.58 -36.04 -2.78
N PHE A 49 26.70 -36.82 -2.15
CA PHE A 49 25.50 -36.32 -1.48
C PHE A 49 25.84 -35.58 -0.17
N LEU A 50 24.89 -34.76 0.32
CA LEU A 50 25.04 -34.04 1.57
C LEU A 50 24.69 -34.93 2.77
N SER A 51 25.41 -34.76 3.88
CA SER A 51 25.05 -35.35 5.17
C SER A 51 23.95 -34.56 5.88
N PRO A 52 23.22 -35.15 6.86
CA PRO A 52 22.20 -34.44 7.62
C PRO A 52 22.73 -33.20 8.36
N ASP A 53 23.97 -33.27 8.84
CA ASP A 53 24.63 -32.16 9.53
C ASP A 53 25.03 -31.05 8.54
N GLU A 54 25.49 -31.41 7.35
CA GLU A 54 25.80 -30.46 6.26
C GLU A 54 24.53 -29.74 5.77
N GLU A 55 23.41 -30.46 5.60
CA GLU A 55 22.12 -29.85 5.26
C GLU A 55 21.70 -28.83 6.34
N TRP A 56 21.80 -29.21 7.61
CA TRP A 56 21.39 -28.33 8.71
C TRP A 56 22.31 -27.12 8.90
N ALA A 57 23.62 -27.26 8.61
CA ALA A 57 24.55 -26.15 8.56
C ALA A 57 24.14 -25.13 7.49
N LEU A 58 23.72 -25.59 6.30
CA LEU A 58 23.26 -24.72 5.23
C LEU A 58 21.92 -24.03 5.59
N VAL A 59 20.97 -24.75 6.17
CA VAL A 59 19.71 -24.17 6.68
C VAL A 59 19.99 -23.10 7.74
N SER A 60 20.90 -23.37 8.67
CA SER A 60 21.30 -22.43 9.72
C SER A 60 21.96 -21.19 9.14
N TYR A 61 22.82 -21.35 8.12
CA TYR A 61 23.41 -20.23 7.40
C TYR A 61 22.34 -19.32 6.78
N TYR A 62 21.42 -19.86 5.97
CA TYR A 62 20.37 -19.04 5.36
C TYR A 62 19.42 -18.45 6.40
N ALA A 63 19.17 -19.12 7.53
CA ALA A 63 18.45 -18.51 8.65
C ALA A 63 19.16 -17.24 9.15
N THR A 64 20.50 -17.24 9.29
CA THR A 64 21.24 -16.02 9.70
C THR A 64 21.16 -14.90 8.67
N GLN A 65 21.08 -15.20 7.37
CA GLN A 65 20.93 -14.19 6.33
C GLN A 65 19.58 -13.44 6.41
N MET A 66 18.55 -14.06 7.01
CA MET A 66 17.28 -13.37 7.29
C MET A 66 17.43 -12.19 8.25
N GLU A 67 18.49 -12.15 9.08
CA GLU A 67 18.74 -11.02 9.98
C GLU A 67 19.06 -9.74 9.21
N GLY A 68 19.93 -9.83 8.20
CA GLY A 68 20.26 -8.70 7.33
C GLY A 68 19.05 -8.21 6.52
N LEU A 69 18.27 -9.13 5.97
CA LEU A 69 17.04 -8.79 5.23
C LEU A 69 15.98 -8.18 6.16
N SER A 70 15.76 -8.76 7.35
CA SER A 70 14.79 -8.23 8.32
C SER A 70 15.19 -6.83 8.81
N ALA A 71 16.49 -6.57 8.99
CA ALA A 71 16.99 -5.24 9.34
C ALA A 71 16.77 -4.24 8.20
N TYR A 72 16.98 -4.65 6.95
CA TYR A 72 16.73 -3.80 5.78
C TYR A 72 15.26 -3.38 5.65
N PHE A 73 14.33 -4.31 5.90
CA PHE A 73 12.89 -4.03 5.86
C PHE A 73 12.31 -3.46 7.17
N GLU A 74 13.14 -3.25 8.20
CA GLU A 74 12.71 -2.81 9.54
C GLU A 74 11.65 -3.73 10.17
N PHE A 75 11.71 -5.03 9.88
CA PHE A 75 10.79 -6.01 10.45
C PHE A 75 11.00 -6.17 11.96
N SER A 76 9.90 -6.36 12.69
CA SER A 76 9.97 -6.61 14.14
C SER A 76 10.69 -7.93 14.44
N SER A 77 11.29 -8.03 15.63
CA SER A 77 11.94 -9.28 16.09
C SER A 77 10.99 -10.47 16.08
N TYR A 78 9.68 -10.23 16.17
CA TYR A 78 8.62 -11.24 16.12
C TYR A 78 8.41 -11.79 14.70
N VAL A 79 8.36 -10.93 13.68
CA VAL A 79 8.28 -11.33 12.27
C VAL A 79 9.51 -12.14 11.89
N LYS A 80 10.71 -11.67 12.27
CA LYS A 80 11.98 -12.38 12.05
C LYS A 80 11.97 -13.77 12.67
N ALA A 81 11.58 -13.87 13.95
CA ALA A 81 11.52 -15.14 14.65
C ALA A 81 10.57 -16.13 13.98
N THR A 82 9.38 -15.66 13.58
CA THR A 82 8.38 -16.48 12.86
C THR A 82 8.92 -17.00 11.52
N ALA A 83 9.59 -16.14 10.74
CA ALA A 83 10.21 -16.53 9.47
C ALA A 83 11.28 -17.62 9.64
N VAL A 84 12.15 -17.47 10.65
CA VAL A 84 13.19 -18.47 10.96
C VAL A 84 12.56 -19.79 11.41
N THR A 85 11.51 -19.74 12.23
CA THR A 85 10.78 -20.96 12.63
C THR A 85 10.13 -21.64 11.43
N TYR A 86 9.52 -20.90 10.50
CA TYR A 86 8.96 -21.48 9.28
C TYR A 86 10.02 -22.17 8.42
N LEU A 87 11.16 -21.52 8.20
CA LEU A 87 12.28 -22.09 7.45
C LEU A 87 12.74 -23.42 8.09
N LYS A 88 12.94 -23.42 9.42
CA LYS A 88 13.37 -24.61 10.14
C LYS A 88 12.33 -25.73 10.11
N ARG A 89 11.04 -25.41 10.28
CA ARG A 89 9.93 -26.39 10.18
C ARG A 89 9.82 -26.99 8.77
N PHE A 90 10.04 -26.19 7.73
CA PHE A 90 10.06 -26.65 6.35
C PHE A 90 11.12 -27.72 6.12
N TYR A 91 12.36 -27.48 6.57
CA TYR A 91 13.48 -28.42 6.44
C TYR A 91 13.47 -29.57 7.47
N LEU A 92 12.47 -29.64 8.33
CA LEU A 92 12.13 -30.85 9.09
C LEU A 92 11.18 -31.77 8.33
N ARG A 93 10.77 -31.43 7.10
CA ARG A 93 9.93 -32.30 6.25
C ARG A 93 10.44 -32.45 4.83
N HIS A 94 11.42 -31.63 4.43
CA HIS A 94 11.98 -31.60 3.09
C HIS A 94 13.49 -31.50 3.17
N SER A 95 14.19 -32.06 2.19
CA SER A 95 15.64 -31.93 2.07
C SER A 95 16.01 -30.64 1.33
N VAL A 96 17.18 -30.10 1.66
CA VAL A 96 17.87 -29.02 0.95
C VAL A 96 18.14 -29.38 -0.51
N MET A 97 18.35 -30.67 -0.81
CA MET A 97 18.61 -31.17 -2.16
C MET A 97 17.39 -31.06 -3.09
N ASP A 98 16.17 -31.06 -2.53
CA ASP A 98 14.91 -30.90 -3.27
C ASP A 98 14.59 -29.41 -3.52
N TYR A 99 14.74 -28.61 -2.48
CA TYR A 99 14.37 -27.19 -2.47
C TYR A 99 15.50 -26.34 -1.91
N HIS A 100 16.01 -25.43 -2.73
CA HIS A 100 17.14 -24.59 -2.35
C HIS A 100 16.75 -23.56 -1.26
N PRO A 101 17.51 -23.48 -0.14
CA PRO A 101 17.16 -22.68 1.04
C PRO A 101 17.08 -21.19 0.79
N LYS A 102 17.89 -20.64 -0.13
CA LYS A 102 17.76 -19.25 -0.58
C LYS A 102 16.34 -18.84 -0.99
N LEU A 103 15.63 -19.67 -1.76
CA LEU A 103 14.29 -19.32 -2.27
C LEU A 103 13.20 -19.54 -1.21
N ILE A 104 13.31 -20.65 -0.47
CA ILE A 104 12.40 -20.97 0.64
C ILE A 104 12.52 -19.94 1.75
N MET A 105 13.73 -19.47 2.08
CA MET A 105 13.98 -18.40 3.05
C MET A 105 13.18 -17.14 2.70
N LEU A 106 13.24 -16.68 1.46
CA LEU A 106 12.50 -15.49 1.02
C LEU A 106 10.98 -15.69 1.12
N THR A 107 10.51 -16.87 0.77
CA THR A 107 9.09 -17.23 0.84
C THR A 107 8.60 -17.30 2.29
N CYS A 108 9.37 -17.92 3.20
CA CYS A 108 9.09 -17.96 4.63
C CYS A 108 9.09 -16.56 5.25
N LEU A 109 10.03 -15.71 4.85
CA LEU A 109 10.09 -14.31 5.32
C LEU A 109 8.87 -13.53 4.88
N PHE A 110 8.49 -13.63 3.60
CA PHE A 110 7.27 -12.99 3.08
C PHE A 110 5.99 -13.53 3.74
N LEU A 111 5.87 -14.86 3.90
CA LEU A 111 4.72 -15.48 4.56
C LEU A 111 4.60 -15.06 6.04
N ALA A 112 5.72 -14.91 6.75
CA ALA A 112 5.72 -14.40 8.12
C ALA A 112 5.19 -12.97 8.22
N THR A 113 5.43 -12.12 7.23
CA THR A 113 4.86 -10.76 7.19
C THR A 113 3.33 -10.79 7.15
N LYS A 114 2.74 -11.75 6.41
CA LYS A 114 1.29 -11.97 6.35
C LYS A 114 0.76 -12.51 7.67
N ALA A 115 1.46 -13.48 8.28
CA ALA A 115 1.02 -14.13 9.53
C ALA A 115 1.12 -13.22 10.77
N CYS A 116 2.00 -12.21 10.74
CA CYS A 116 2.27 -11.32 11.88
C CYS A 116 1.68 -9.92 11.71
N ASP A 117 0.70 -9.74 10.82
CA ASP A 117 0.04 -8.45 10.52
C ASP A 117 1.00 -7.31 10.14
N HIS A 118 2.14 -7.64 9.53
CA HIS A 118 3.12 -6.67 9.06
C HIS A 118 3.09 -6.60 7.52
N TYR A 119 2.00 -6.07 6.97
CA TYR A 119 1.76 -6.16 5.52
C TYR A 119 2.82 -5.41 4.68
N ILE A 120 3.46 -6.16 3.78
CA ILE A 120 4.28 -5.63 2.69
C ILE A 120 3.76 -6.21 1.37
N SER A 121 3.65 -5.37 0.34
CA SER A 121 3.27 -5.88 -0.99
C SER A 121 4.36 -6.77 -1.55
N LEU A 122 3.98 -7.82 -2.29
CA LEU A 122 4.94 -8.75 -2.91
C LEU A 122 5.92 -8.01 -3.83
N ASP A 123 5.43 -7.03 -4.58
CA ASP A 123 6.27 -6.21 -5.45
C ASP A 123 7.30 -5.40 -4.66
N GLN A 124 6.91 -4.80 -3.54
CA GLN A 124 7.83 -4.07 -2.67
C GLN A 124 8.89 -5.01 -2.05
N PHE A 125 8.49 -6.21 -1.64
CA PHE A 125 9.39 -7.20 -1.07
C PHE A 125 10.42 -7.70 -2.09
N VAL A 126 9.99 -7.98 -3.32
CA VAL A 126 10.87 -8.50 -4.39
C VAL A 126 11.76 -7.41 -5.00
N ARG A 127 11.27 -6.17 -5.13
CA ARG A 127 12.05 -5.04 -5.69
C ARG A 127 13.38 -4.78 -4.97
N SER A 128 13.43 -5.09 -3.68
CA SER A 128 14.62 -4.96 -2.83
C SER A 128 15.59 -6.13 -2.89
N ILE A 129 15.24 -7.22 -3.56
CA ILE A 129 16.03 -8.46 -3.59
C ILE A 129 16.46 -8.75 -5.03
N PRO A 130 17.75 -8.60 -5.37
CA PRO A 130 18.21 -8.74 -6.74
C PRO A 130 18.05 -10.18 -7.25
N LYS A 131 17.70 -10.31 -8.54
CA LYS A 131 17.57 -11.59 -9.27
C LYS A 131 16.44 -12.52 -8.78
N VAL A 132 15.47 -12.00 -8.03
CA VAL A 132 14.27 -12.73 -7.60
C VAL A 132 13.06 -12.11 -8.28
N THR A 133 12.13 -12.94 -8.76
CA THR A 133 10.85 -12.49 -9.35
C THR A 133 9.70 -12.85 -8.41
N SER A 134 8.57 -12.14 -8.53
CA SER A 134 7.37 -12.40 -7.74
C SER A 134 6.82 -13.81 -7.94
N MET A 135 6.95 -14.36 -9.16
CA MET A 135 6.60 -15.74 -9.50
C MET A 135 7.29 -16.76 -8.58
N VAL A 136 8.58 -16.58 -8.29
CA VAL A 136 9.36 -17.55 -7.50
C VAL A 136 8.84 -17.66 -6.06
N ILE A 137 8.37 -16.55 -5.48
CA ILE A 137 7.78 -16.57 -4.13
C ILE A 137 6.40 -17.22 -4.17
N LEU A 138 5.57 -16.89 -5.18
CA LEU A 138 4.22 -17.42 -5.31
C LEU A 138 4.20 -18.94 -5.57
N GLU A 139 5.10 -19.44 -6.41
CA GLU A 139 5.23 -20.88 -6.69
C GLU A 139 5.58 -21.69 -5.42
N ASN A 140 6.41 -21.12 -4.55
CA ASN A 140 6.83 -21.77 -3.31
C ASN A 140 5.88 -21.49 -2.13
N GLU A 141 4.99 -20.50 -2.22
CA GLU A 141 4.12 -20.10 -1.11
C GLU A 141 3.21 -21.24 -0.65
N PHE A 142 2.51 -21.87 -1.60
CA PHE A 142 1.64 -23.02 -1.30
C PHE A 142 2.44 -24.22 -0.78
N LEU A 143 3.62 -24.45 -1.35
CA LEU A 143 4.53 -25.52 -0.91
C LEU A 143 4.95 -25.33 0.55
N VAL A 144 5.34 -24.11 0.94
CA VAL A 144 5.70 -23.79 2.32
C VAL A 144 4.49 -23.93 3.24
N CYS A 145 3.31 -23.42 2.86
CA CYS A 145 2.09 -23.56 3.66
C CYS A 145 1.73 -25.03 3.95
N ARG A 146 1.84 -25.89 2.94
CA ARG A 146 1.62 -27.34 3.08
C ARG A 146 2.63 -27.99 4.01
N ALA A 147 3.91 -27.65 3.87
CA ALA A 147 4.98 -28.17 4.74
C ALA A 147 4.76 -27.79 6.22
N LEU A 148 4.27 -26.57 6.46
CA LEU A 148 3.90 -26.09 7.79
C LEU A 148 2.60 -26.71 8.34
N SER A 149 1.91 -27.57 7.58
CA SER A 149 0.58 -28.09 7.93
C SER A 149 -0.46 -26.99 8.19
N TRP A 150 -0.32 -25.85 7.49
CA TRP A 150 -1.17 -24.67 7.70
C TRP A 150 -1.08 -24.08 9.11
N ASP A 151 -0.05 -24.45 9.88
CA ASP A 151 0.20 -23.95 11.23
C ASP A 151 1.05 -22.68 11.17
N PHE A 152 0.37 -21.54 11.03
CA PHE A 152 0.99 -20.22 10.93
C PHE A 152 1.22 -19.55 12.29
N TYR A 153 0.60 -20.04 13.36
CA TYR A 153 0.75 -19.40 14.67
C TYR A 153 1.98 -19.95 15.40
N VAL A 154 2.97 -19.10 15.64
CA VAL A 154 4.22 -19.46 16.33
C VAL A 154 4.29 -18.80 17.70
N TRP A 155 4.43 -19.62 18.74
CA TRP A 155 4.63 -19.20 20.12
C TRP A 155 6.10 -18.89 20.37
N HIS A 156 6.42 -17.62 20.60
CA HIS A 156 7.77 -17.13 20.86
C HIS A 156 8.02 -16.83 22.35
N ALA A 157 9.28 -16.92 22.79
CA ALA A 157 9.69 -16.66 24.17
C ALA A 157 9.60 -15.18 24.61
N TYR A 158 9.36 -14.24 23.68
CA TYR A 158 9.25 -12.81 23.99
C TYR A 158 8.09 -12.47 24.94
N ARG A 159 6.92 -13.08 24.73
CA ARG A 159 5.73 -12.81 25.56
C ARG A 159 5.87 -13.42 26.98
N PRO A 160 6.31 -14.68 27.14
CA PRO A 160 6.63 -15.23 28.46
C PRO A 160 7.71 -14.45 29.21
N LEU A 161 8.77 -13.96 28.53
CA LEU A 161 9.80 -13.13 29.14
C LEU A 161 9.19 -11.91 29.85
N HIS A 162 8.33 -11.17 29.14
CA HIS A 162 7.67 -9.99 29.70
C HIS A 162 6.77 -10.37 30.88
N GLY A 163 6.01 -11.46 30.76
CA GLY A 163 5.19 -11.99 31.85
C GLY A 163 5.98 -12.37 33.10
N PHE A 164 7.14 -13.03 32.94
CA PHE A 164 8.00 -13.39 34.08
C PHE A 164 8.59 -12.18 34.77
N VAL A 165 9.00 -11.15 34.02
CA VAL A 165 9.54 -9.92 34.62
C VAL A 165 8.47 -9.18 35.43
N LEU A 166 7.22 -9.13 34.92
CA LEU A 166 6.10 -8.55 35.67
C LEU A 166 5.76 -9.37 36.93
N ASP A 167 5.79 -10.70 36.86
CA ASP A 167 5.54 -11.55 38.03
C ASP A 167 6.70 -11.44 39.05
N MET A 168 7.95 -11.31 38.59
CA MET A 168 9.11 -11.06 39.45
C MET A 168 8.99 -9.74 40.22
N GLN A 169 8.42 -8.69 39.61
CA GLN A 169 8.16 -7.41 40.30
C GLN A 169 7.21 -7.56 41.49
N VAL A 170 6.26 -8.49 41.43
CA VAL A 170 5.30 -8.74 42.50
C VAL A 170 5.90 -9.63 43.60
N VAL A 171 6.79 -10.55 43.23
CA VAL A 171 7.27 -11.63 44.11
C VAL A 171 8.59 -11.28 44.81
N LEU A 172 9.43 -10.48 44.16
CA LEU A 172 10.73 -10.05 44.66
C LEU A 172 10.66 -8.65 45.29
N PRO A 173 11.61 -8.28 46.16
CA PRO A 173 11.58 -7.00 46.86
C PRO A 173 11.68 -5.78 45.92
N GLU A 174 11.01 -4.68 46.27
CA GLU A 174 10.90 -3.46 45.45
C GLU A 174 12.24 -2.81 45.07
N HIS A 175 13.30 -2.98 45.87
CA HIS A 175 14.61 -2.41 45.57
C HIS A 175 15.27 -2.99 44.30
N LEU A 176 14.81 -4.16 43.81
CA LEU A 176 15.31 -4.79 42.60
C LEU A 176 14.60 -4.32 41.31
N VAL A 177 13.55 -3.50 41.43
CA VAL A 177 12.74 -3.03 40.29
C VAL A 177 13.58 -2.24 39.26
N THR A 178 14.60 -1.52 39.73
CA THR A 178 15.53 -0.78 38.87
C THR A 178 16.41 -1.69 37.99
N VAL A 179 16.63 -2.94 38.42
CA VAL A 179 17.46 -3.93 37.73
C VAL A 179 16.65 -4.72 36.69
N PHE A 180 15.33 -4.88 36.89
CA PHE A 180 14.49 -5.69 36.02
C PHE A 180 14.36 -5.17 34.59
N GLY A 181 14.42 -3.84 34.38
CA GLY A 181 14.46 -3.27 33.04
C GLY A 181 15.69 -3.73 32.25
N LYS A 182 16.87 -3.66 32.86
CA LYS A 182 18.12 -4.14 32.25
C LYS A 182 18.10 -5.66 32.04
N LEU A 183 17.64 -6.41 33.04
CA LEU A 183 17.50 -7.87 32.96
C LEU A 183 16.61 -8.29 31.79
N HIS A 184 15.50 -7.60 31.57
CA HIS A 184 14.58 -7.84 30.46
C HIS A 184 15.26 -7.60 29.10
N ASP A 185 15.94 -6.47 28.93
CA ASP A 185 16.54 -6.10 27.65
C ASP A 185 17.71 -7.02 27.28
N ASP A 186 18.56 -7.36 28.25
CA ASP A 186 19.66 -8.31 28.08
C ASP A 186 19.13 -9.72 27.73
N ALA A 187 18.06 -10.19 28.40
CA ALA A 187 17.44 -11.48 28.10
C ALA A 187 16.74 -11.50 26.73
N LYS A 188 16.16 -10.37 26.30
CA LYS A 188 15.54 -10.24 24.96
C LYS A 188 16.56 -10.39 23.84
N ILE A 189 17.77 -9.87 24.03
CA ILE A 189 18.89 -10.06 23.09
C ILE A 189 19.27 -11.54 23.01
N LEU A 190 19.32 -12.25 24.14
CA LEU A 190 19.60 -13.69 24.15
C LEU A 190 18.51 -14.52 23.47
N ILE A 191 17.22 -14.18 23.64
CA ILE A 191 16.12 -14.87 22.94
C ILE A 191 16.34 -14.84 21.42
N SER A 192 16.80 -13.72 20.85
CA SER A 192 17.09 -13.65 19.41
C SER A 192 18.18 -14.63 18.99
N LYS A 193 19.16 -14.91 19.87
CA LYS A 193 20.23 -15.89 19.60
C LYS A 193 19.74 -17.34 19.70
N THR A 194 18.70 -17.61 20.48
CA THR A 194 18.13 -18.98 20.57
C THR A 194 17.53 -19.45 19.25
N LEU A 195 17.11 -18.53 18.38
CA LEU A 195 16.57 -18.83 17.04
C LEU A 195 17.56 -19.59 16.16
N TRP A 196 18.87 -19.47 16.44
CA TRP A 196 19.93 -20.16 15.69
C TRP A 196 20.11 -21.61 16.14
N THR A 197 19.54 -21.98 17.28
CA THR A 197 19.66 -23.31 17.88
C THR A 197 18.42 -24.17 17.65
N ASP A 198 18.45 -25.43 18.12
CA ASP A 198 17.30 -26.34 18.09
C ASP A 198 16.36 -26.18 19.30
N LEU A 199 16.64 -25.25 20.21
CA LEU A 199 15.90 -25.08 21.46
C LEU A 199 14.38 -24.89 21.25
N GLN A 200 13.99 -24.23 20.16
CA GLN A 200 12.57 -24.02 19.80
C GLN A 200 11.80 -25.32 19.54
N PHE A 201 12.50 -26.42 19.25
CA PHE A 201 11.94 -27.74 19.02
C PHE A 201 12.06 -28.65 20.25
N LEU A 202 12.89 -28.30 21.23
CA LEU A 202 13.17 -29.13 22.40
C LEU A 202 12.41 -28.66 23.65
N HIS A 203 12.10 -27.36 23.73
CA HIS A 203 11.57 -26.75 24.93
C HIS A 203 10.43 -25.77 24.64
N SER A 204 9.50 -25.67 25.60
CA SER A 204 8.43 -24.68 25.57
C SER A 204 8.99 -23.24 25.60
N PRO A 205 8.31 -22.25 25.01
CA PRO A 205 8.72 -20.84 25.03
C PRO A 205 8.96 -20.28 26.43
N SER A 206 8.18 -20.72 27.43
CA SER A 206 8.33 -20.31 28.82
C SER A 206 9.64 -20.82 29.45
N ARG A 207 10.04 -22.06 29.15
CA ARG A 207 11.34 -22.62 29.58
C ARG A 207 12.52 -21.92 28.92
N ILE A 208 12.39 -21.57 27.64
CA ILE A 208 13.41 -20.80 26.92
C ILE A 208 13.55 -19.40 27.53
N ALA A 209 12.43 -18.71 27.82
CA ALA A 209 12.44 -17.40 28.45
C ALA A 209 13.11 -17.42 29.84
N LEU A 210 12.78 -18.40 30.68
CA LEU A 210 13.44 -18.60 31.98
C LEU A 210 14.92 -18.96 31.83
N GLY A 211 15.30 -19.76 30.83
CA GLY A 211 16.69 -20.06 30.51
C GLY A 211 17.49 -18.81 30.14
N CYS A 212 16.92 -17.92 29.32
CA CYS A 212 17.53 -16.63 29.00
C CYS A 212 17.67 -15.72 30.23
N LEU A 213 16.64 -15.67 31.09
CA LEU A 213 16.72 -14.91 32.35
C LEU A 213 17.79 -15.48 33.29
N MET A 214 17.90 -16.81 33.38
CA MET A 214 18.92 -17.51 34.18
C MET A 214 20.34 -17.21 33.68
N ALA A 215 20.52 -17.10 32.36
CA ALA A 215 21.81 -16.76 31.75
C ALA A 215 22.27 -15.34 32.07
N VAL A 216 21.35 -14.40 32.29
CA VAL A 216 21.67 -12.99 32.59
C VAL A 216 21.72 -12.72 34.10
N GLY A 217 20.78 -13.29 34.86
CA GLY A 217 20.57 -12.97 36.28
C GLY A 217 20.29 -14.20 37.14
N SER A 218 21.24 -15.14 37.18
CA SER A 218 21.12 -16.43 37.87
C SER A 218 20.60 -16.31 39.32
N GLU A 219 21.15 -15.41 40.14
CA GLU A 219 20.76 -15.23 41.55
C GLU A 219 19.29 -14.77 41.71
N ILE A 220 18.85 -13.86 40.83
CA ILE A 220 17.48 -13.32 40.82
C ILE A 220 16.49 -14.43 40.47
N VAL A 221 16.79 -15.21 39.43
CA VAL A 221 15.92 -16.30 38.97
C VAL A 221 15.87 -17.44 39.99
N GLN A 222 17.00 -17.80 40.62
CA GLN A 222 17.03 -18.79 41.69
C GLN A 222 16.16 -18.38 42.88
N THR A 223 16.27 -17.12 43.30
CA THR A 223 15.45 -16.56 44.39
C THR A 223 13.97 -16.54 44.03
N TYR A 224 13.65 -16.18 42.78
CA TYR A 224 12.28 -16.20 42.26
C TYR A 224 11.67 -17.61 42.24
N LEU A 225 12.40 -18.61 41.72
CA LEU A 225 11.97 -20.01 41.70
C LEU A 225 11.79 -20.56 43.12
N GLN A 226 12.65 -20.17 44.06
CA GLN A 226 12.51 -20.52 45.47
C GLN A 226 11.22 -19.98 46.08
N ARG A 227 10.92 -18.69 45.87
CA ARG A 227 9.71 -18.06 46.42
C ARG A 227 8.42 -18.59 45.80
N LYS A 228 8.44 -19.01 44.55
CA LYS A 228 7.29 -19.65 43.87
C LYS A 228 7.17 -21.14 44.16
N GLY A 229 8.10 -21.74 44.90
CA GLY A 229 8.09 -23.18 45.21
C GLY A 229 8.35 -24.08 44.01
N MET A 230 9.10 -23.61 42.99
CA MET A 230 9.36 -24.32 41.74
C MET A 230 10.83 -24.77 41.60
N GLN A 231 11.40 -25.32 42.68
CA GLN A 231 12.81 -25.71 42.73
C GLN A 231 13.15 -26.90 41.82
N ASP A 232 12.19 -27.77 41.55
CA ASP A 232 12.38 -28.95 40.69
C ASP A 232 12.75 -28.57 39.24
N LEU A 233 12.39 -27.36 38.80
CA LEU A 233 12.71 -26.85 37.46
C LEU A 233 14.12 -26.28 37.35
N LEU A 234 14.81 -26.03 38.48
CA LEU A 234 16.08 -25.30 38.50
C LEU A 234 17.15 -26.00 37.64
N ASN A 235 17.32 -27.31 37.81
CA ASN A 235 18.30 -28.11 37.08
C ASN A 235 18.05 -28.04 35.56
N THR A 236 16.78 -28.17 35.15
CA THR A 236 16.41 -28.10 33.72
C THR A 236 16.68 -26.71 33.14
N ILE A 237 16.31 -25.64 33.85
CA ILE A 237 16.53 -24.26 33.39
C ILE A 237 18.03 -23.92 33.34
N GLN A 238 18.84 -24.43 34.28
CA GLN A 238 20.29 -24.27 34.25
C GLN A 238 20.94 -24.97 33.04
N MET A 239 20.50 -26.19 32.71
CA MET A 239 20.98 -26.86 31.49
C MET A 239 20.63 -26.07 30.23
N ILE A 240 19.39 -25.59 30.12
CA ILE A 240 18.94 -24.75 29.00
C ILE A 240 19.77 -23.47 28.91
N SER A 241 20.03 -22.81 30.05
CA SER A 241 20.87 -21.61 30.13
C SER A 241 22.29 -21.88 29.62
N GLN A 242 22.91 -22.99 30.02
CA GLN A 242 24.24 -23.37 29.54
C GLN A 242 24.24 -23.63 28.03
N GLU A 243 23.22 -24.33 27.53
CA GLU A 243 23.07 -24.60 26.10
C GLU A 243 22.90 -23.31 25.28
N ILE A 244 22.12 -22.34 25.77
CA ILE A 244 21.97 -21.01 25.16
C ILE A 244 23.32 -20.28 25.10
N ILE A 245 24.11 -20.34 26.18
CA ILE A 245 25.42 -19.66 26.25
C ILE A 245 26.43 -20.30 25.29
N ILE A 246 26.47 -21.64 25.23
CA ILE A 246 27.41 -22.40 24.40
C ILE A 246 27.05 -22.22 22.92
N LYS A 247 25.80 -22.54 22.55
CA LYS A 247 25.33 -22.46 21.15
C LYS A 247 25.07 -21.03 20.68
N GLY A 248 24.93 -20.07 21.60
CA GLY A 248 24.89 -18.65 21.27
C GLY A 248 26.25 -18.06 20.86
N LYS A 249 27.35 -18.81 21.01
CA LYS A 249 28.72 -18.43 20.62
C LYS A 249 29.25 -19.16 19.38
N THR A 250 28.56 -20.21 18.92
CA THR A 250 29.01 -20.96 17.72
C THR A 250 28.86 -20.09 16.48
N VAL A 251 29.99 -19.73 15.89
CA VAL A 251 30.07 -19.05 14.59
C VAL A 251 30.13 -20.12 13.51
N LEU A 252 29.28 -20.01 12.49
CA LEU A 252 29.30 -20.92 11.34
C LEU A 252 30.58 -20.70 10.53
N ASP A 253 31.26 -21.77 10.13
CA ASP A 253 32.39 -21.68 9.21
C ASP A 253 31.90 -21.35 7.79
N MET A 254 32.23 -20.15 7.33
CA MET A 254 31.77 -19.63 6.04
C MET A 254 32.46 -20.31 4.85
N GLU A 255 33.62 -20.92 5.03
CA GLU A 255 34.31 -21.66 3.95
C GLU A 255 33.67 -23.03 3.75
N GLU A 256 33.40 -23.74 4.86
CA GLU A 256 32.70 -25.02 4.86
C GLU A 256 31.29 -24.91 4.25
N VAL A 257 30.51 -23.90 4.66
CA VAL A 257 29.17 -23.67 4.13
C VAL A 257 29.17 -23.37 2.63
N LYS A 258 30.15 -22.62 2.12
CA LYS A 258 30.28 -22.34 0.69
C LYS A 258 30.61 -23.60 -0.10
N GLU A 259 31.41 -24.49 0.46
CA GLU A 259 31.74 -25.76 -0.19
C GLU A 259 30.52 -26.69 -0.22
N ILE A 260 29.74 -26.72 0.86
CA ILE A 260 28.45 -27.43 0.91
C ILE A 260 27.47 -26.88 -0.15
N ASP A 261 27.32 -25.56 -0.25
CA ASP A 261 26.44 -24.89 -1.25
C ASP A 261 26.90 -25.17 -2.69
N ARG A 262 28.22 -25.29 -2.94
CA ARG A 262 28.75 -25.73 -4.24
C ARG A 262 28.41 -27.19 -4.54
N ARG A 263 28.57 -28.09 -3.56
CA ARG A 263 28.21 -29.51 -3.71
C ARG A 263 26.71 -29.70 -3.96
N LEU A 264 25.87 -28.88 -3.32
CA LEU A 264 24.42 -28.87 -3.52
C LEU A 264 24.03 -28.74 -5.01
N PHE A 265 24.75 -27.91 -5.77
CA PHE A 265 24.50 -27.73 -7.20
C PHE A 265 24.64 -29.04 -8.00
N TYR A 266 25.56 -29.91 -7.60
CA TYR A 266 25.83 -31.17 -8.27
C TYR A 266 24.89 -32.31 -7.85
N CYS A 267 24.35 -32.27 -6.63
CA CYS A 267 23.42 -33.28 -6.11
C CYS A 267 21.93 -32.89 -6.17
N SER A 268 21.57 -31.71 -6.71
CA SER A 268 20.17 -31.32 -6.93
C SER A 268 19.53 -31.90 -8.22
N ASP A 269 18.22 -32.15 -8.18
CA ASP A 269 17.39 -32.79 -9.21
C ASP A 269 17.55 -32.19 -10.64
N LYS A 270 17.76 -33.08 -11.64
CA LYS A 270 17.99 -32.75 -13.06
C LYS A 270 16.73 -32.31 -13.81
N VAL A 271 15.51 -32.57 -13.35
CA VAL A 271 14.27 -32.16 -14.04
C VAL A 271 14.15 -30.62 -14.12
N LYS A 272 14.78 -29.89 -13.19
CA LYS A 272 14.93 -28.41 -13.25
C LYS A 272 16.04 -27.94 -14.19
N LYS A 273 17.01 -28.79 -14.57
CA LYS A 273 18.12 -28.43 -15.49
C LYS A 273 17.64 -28.23 -16.94
N SER A 274 16.61 -28.96 -17.39
CA SER A 274 16.13 -28.87 -18.78
C SER A 274 15.45 -27.52 -19.12
N ARG A 275 14.76 -26.85 -18.19
CA ARG A 275 14.15 -25.54 -18.48
C ARG A 275 15.16 -24.39 -18.52
N ALA A 276 16.20 -24.45 -17.68
CA ALA A 276 17.21 -23.40 -17.61
C ALA A 276 18.26 -23.49 -18.73
N LEU A 277 18.66 -24.71 -19.15
CA LEU A 277 19.61 -24.88 -20.26
C LEU A 277 19.01 -24.53 -21.62
N TYR A 278 17.73 -24.87 -21.85
CA TYR A 278 17.04 -24.50 -23.10
C TYR A 278 16.80 -22.98 -23.19
N ALA A 279 16.43 -22.33 -22.09
CA ALA A 279 16.29 -20.87 -22.05
C ALA A 279 17.63 -20.15 -22.27
N LYS A 280 18.74 -20.71 -21.76
CA LYS A 280 20.07 -20.11 -21.93
C LYS A 280 20.66 -20.33 -23.33
N ARG A 281 20.44 -21.51 -23.93
CA ARG A 281 20.80 -21.77 -25.33
C ARG A 281 19.98 -20.94 -26.30
N GLN A 282 18.69 -20.70 -26.06
CA GLN A 282 17.89 -19.83 -26.92
C GLN A 282 18.36 -18.38 -26.86
N VAL A 283 18.74 -17.87 -25.68
CA VAL A 283 19.29 -16.52 -25.55
C VAL A 283 20.68 -16.41 -26.21
N GLU A 284 21.54 -17.43 -26.07
CA GLU A 284 22.86 -17.47 -26.71
C GLU A 284 22.76 -17.65 -28.24
N GLU A 285 21.82 -18.44 -28.74
CA GLU A 285 21.53 -18.60 -30.19
C GLU A 285 20.86 -17.35 -30.80
N GLU A 286 20.01 -16.65 -30.04
CA GLU A 286 19.42 -15.35 -30.43
C GLU A 286 20.48 -14.24 -30.44
N GLU A 287 21.42 -14.24 -29.49
CA GLU A 287 22.54 -13.29 -29.46
C GLU A 287 23.54 -13.55 -30.60
N GLU A 288 23.90 -14.81 -30.90
CA GLU A 288 24.80 -15.15 -32.01
C GLU A 288 24.18 -14.91 -33.40
N SER A 289 22.86 -15.13 -33.55
CA SER A 289 22.14 -14.85 -34.80
C SER A 289 21.93 -13.35 -35.03
N SER A 290 21.81 -12.55 -33.96
CA SER A 290 21.73 -11.09 -34.04
C SER A 290 23.05 -10.41 -34.45
N MET A 291 24.21 -10.99 -34.11
CA MET A 291 25.51 -10.44 -34.47
C MET A 291 25.96 -10.73 -35.91
N ARG A 292 25.31 -11.68 -36.62
CA ARG A 292 25.73 -12.11 -37.97
C ARG A 292 25.00 -11.41 -39.13
N LYS A 293 24.05 -10.51 -38.90
CA LYS A 293 23.29 -9.86 -39.98
C LYS A 293 23.20 -8.34 -39.83
N GLN A 294 24.20 -7.62 -40.35
CA GLN A 294 23.96 -6.37 -41.10
C GLN A 294 24.87 -6.37 -42.33
N PRO A 295 24.32 -6.10 -43.53
CA PRO A 295 24.44 -4.73 -44.05
C PRO A 295 23.22 -4.18 -44.80
N HIS A 296 23.07 -2.85 -44.68
CA HIS A 296 22.63 -1.83 -45.65
C HIS A 296 21.31 -1.90 -46.46
N ILE A 297 20.53 -0.80 -46.29
CA ILE A 297 19.77 0.03 -47.28
C ILE A 297 18.25 -0.22 -47.49
N VAL A 298 17.50 0.77 -46.95
CA VAL A 298 16.37 1.57 -47.49
C VAL A 298 14.98 0.95 -47.77
N SER A 299 14.00 1.68 -47.22
CA SER A 299 12.60 1.94 -47.63
C SER A 299 11.46 1.01 -47.17
N ASN A 300 10.57 1.69 -46.43
CA ASN A 300 9.11 1.81 -46.58
C ASN A 300 8.14 0.74 -46.05
N ASP A 301 7.13 1.31 -45.39
CA ASP A 301 5.76 0.86 -45.12
C ASP A 301 5.57 -0.22 -44.05
N VAL A 302 4.54 -0.24 -43.20
CA VAL A 302 3.57 0.71 -42.60
C VAL A 302 2.89 -0.15 -41.51
N ASP A 303 2.37 0.51 -40.47
CA ASP A 303 1.43 0.03 -39.45
C ASP A 303 1.90 -1.01 -38.42
N ASP A 304 1.87 -0.60 -37.14
CA ASP A 304 1.45 -1.50 -36.07
C ASP A 304 0.91 -0.76 -34.84
N GLY A 305 -0.28 -1.16 -34.43
CA GLY A 305 -0.94 -0.74 -33.21
C GLY A 305 -0.42 -1.52 -32.00
N THR A 306 0.19 -0.83 -31.04
CA THR A 306 0.56 -1.39 -29.73
C THR A 306 0.51 -0.30 -28.64
N HIS A 307 -0.70 -0.01 -28.14
CA HIS A 307 -0.92 1.07 -27.19
C HIS A 307 -0.69 0.73 -25.70
N LEU A 308 -0.10 -0.43 -25.37
CA LEU A 308 0.20 -0.80 -23.96
C LEU A 308 1.69 -1.14 -23.68
N LEU A 309 2.56 -1.10 -24.69
CA LEU A 309 4.03 -1.19 -24.53
C LEU A 309 4.71 0.18 -24.34
N ILE A 310 3.93 1.27 -24.41
CA ILE A 310 4.45 2.64 -24.47
C ILE A 310 4.97 3.15 -23.11
N ALA A 311 4.62 2.55 -21.96
CA ALA A 311 5.13 3.02 -20.67
C ALA A 311 6.55 2.55 -20.36
N CYS A 312 6.92 1.32 -20.75
CA CYS A 312 8.25 0.76 -20.45
C CYS A 312 9.30 1.10 -21.51
N TYR A 313 8.90 1.35 -22.77
CA TYR A 313 9.82 1.85 -23.81
C TYR A 313 9.99 3.38 -23.82
N LYS A 314 9.21 4.15 -23.04
CA LYS A 314 9.34 5.63 -22.94
C LYS A 314 10.49 6.14 -22.06
N LEU A 315 11.47 5.29 -21.71
CA LEU A 315 12.72 5.75 -21.10
C LEU A 315 13.76 6.27 -22.11
N HIS A 316 13.47 6.24 -23.42
CA HIS A 316 14.42 6.74 -24.43
C HIS A 316 14.46 8.27 -24.62
N LEU A 317 13.55 9.04 -23.99
CA LEU A 317 13.40 10.48 -24.27
C LEU A 317 13.07 11.34 -23.02
N MET A 318 13.53 10.96 -21.83
CA MET A 318 13.50 11.86 -20.65
C MET A 318 14.89 12.43 -20.40
N ARG A 319 15.05 13.74 -20.54
CA ARG A 319 16.31 14.45 -20.28
C ARG A 319 16.06 15.58 -19.32
N PHE A 320 16.84 15.62 -18.25
CA PHE A 320 16.85 16.72 -17.28
C PHE A 320 18.29 17.09 -16.96
N LYS A 321 18.63 18.38 -17.09
CA LYS A 321 19.94 18.93 -16.72
C LYS A 321 19.75 20.37 -16.25
N THR A 322 20.38 20.74 -15.14
CA THR A 322 20.41 22.13 -14.66
C THR A 322 21.66 22.37 -13.81
N GLY A 323 22.20 23.59 -13.86
CA GLY A 323 23.22 24.09 -12.94
C GLY A 323 22.61 24.82 -11.75
N ILE A 324 23.30 24.83 -10.61
CA ILE A 324 22.89 25.60 -9.41
C ILE A 324 23.76 26.86 -9.32
N SER A 325 23.15 28.05 -9.36
CA SER A 325 23.84 29.35 -9.25
C SER A 325 24.08 29.74 -7.78
N ASN A 326 23.05 29.65 -6.93
CA ASN A 326 23.12 30.02 -5.52
C ASN A 326 23.17 28.76 -4.63
N ILE A 327 24.32 28.09 -4.68
CA ILE A 327 24.60 26.83 -3.98
C ILE A 327 24.26 26.92 -2.49
N SER A 328 24.67 28.00 -1.83
CA SER A 328 24.48 28.15 -0.37
C SER A 328 23.00 28.25 0.02
N THR A 329 22.17 28.87 -0.81
CA THR A 329 20.73 29.01 -0.57
C THR A 329 20.02 27.70 -0.86
N PHE A 330 20.40 27.01 -1.94
CA PHE A 330 19.85 25.71 -2.30
C PHE A 330 20.16 24.62 -1.24
N ILE A 331 21.39 24.57 -0.72
CA ILE A 331 21.76 23.65 0.38
C ILE A 331 20.88 23.90 1.60
N ARG A 332 20.74 25.16 2.02
CA ARG A 332 19.94 25.53 3.20
C ARG A 332 18.45 25.25 2.99
N LEU A 333 17.93 25.39 1.77
CA LEU A 333 16.57 25.00 1.40
C LEU A 333 16.37 23.49 1.56
N VAL A 334 17.24 22.66 0.97
CA VAL A 334 17.15 21.20 1.09
C VAL A 334 17.32 20.75 2.55
N GLN A 335 18.20 21.41 3.32
CA GLN A 335 18.36 21.18 4.76
C GLN A 335 17.08 21.46 5.53
N SER A 336 16.33 22.52 5.16
CA SER A 336 15.05 22.82 5.80
C SER A 336 14.01 21.74 5.52
N LEU A 337 13.93 21.25 4.27
CA LEU A 337 13.02 20.18 3.85
C LEU A 337 13.29 18.84 4.55
N GLU A 338 14.56 18.48 4.76
CA GLU A 338 14.98 17.23 5.43
C GLU A 338 14.38 17.08 6.83
N ARG A 339 14.20 18.19 7.55
CA ARG A 339 13.67 18.20 8.92
C ARG A 339 12.16 18.00 9.00
N ILE A 340 11.45 18.28 7.91
CA ILE A 340 9.99 18.18 7.85
C ILE A 340 9.58 16.79 7.36
N GLY A 341 10.25 16.26 6.33
CA GLY A 341 9.97 14.93 5.81
C GLY A 341 11.19 14.30 5.12
N ARG A 342 11.24 12.96 5.16
CA ARG A 342 12.33 12.19 4.56
C ARG A 342 12.20 12.06 3.04
N ILE A 343 10.97 12.09 2.53
CA ILE A 343 10.64 11.93 1.12
C ILE A 343 10.11 13.26 0.60
N CYS A 344 10.63 13.69 -0.54
CA CYS A 344 10.14 14.85 -1.28
C CYS A 344 9.72 14.41 -2.68
N TRP A 345 8.55 14.86 -3.10
CA TRP A 345 8.11 14.78 -4.48
C TRP A 345 8.54 16.04 -5.21
N LEU A 346 9.28 15.84 -6.29
CA LEU A 346 9.82 16.87 -7.14
C LEU A 346 9.03 16.87 -8.44
N LYS A 347 8.21 17.90 -8.67
CA LYS A 347 7.53 18.11 -9.95
C LYS A 347 8.29 19.14 -10.75
N LEU A 348 9.02 18.64 -11.75
CA LEU A 348 9.80 19.44 -12.68
C LEU A 348 8.91 19.82 -13.86
N THR A 349 8.72 21.12 -14.08
CA THR A 349 8.04 21.66 -15.26
C THR A 349 9.02 22.57 -16.02
N PRO A 350 8.71 23.01 -17.24
CA PRO A 350 9.54 23.98 -17.95
C PRO A 350 9.68 25.32 -17.20
N GLU A 351 8.63 25.76 -16.50
CA GLU A 351 8.59 27.10 -15.89
C GLU A 351 8.95 27.09 -14.40
N THR A 352 8.66 26.00 -13.69
CA THR A 352 8.81 25.92 -12.22
C THR A 352 9.24 24.52 -11.75
N VAL A 353 9.96 24.50 -10.63
CA VAL A 353 10.30 23.30 -9.86
C VAL A 353 9.52 23.32 -8.56
N HIS A 354 8.72 22.28 -8.34
CA HIS A 354 7.98 22.13 -7.10
C HIS A 354 8.65 21.12 -6.18
N PHE A 355 8.86 21.48 -4.92
CA PHE A 355 9.25 20.57 -3.84
C PHE A 355 8.06 20.36 -2.91
N ILE A 356 7.53 19.14 -2.91
CA ILE A 356 6.33 18.79 -2.17
C ILE A 356 6.72 17.76 -1.12
N VAL A 357 6.48 18.07 0.16
CA VAL A 357 6.74 17.15 1.27
C VAL A 357 5.43 16.92 2.01
N VAL A 358 4.97 15.67 1.97
CA VAL A 358 3.80 15.20 2.72
C VAL A 358 4.32 14.20 3.76
N PRO A 359 4.37 14.56 5.05
CA PRO A 359 4.83 13.65 6.09
C PRO A 359 3.76 12.61 6.45
N ASP A 360 4.21 11.39 6.74
CA ASP A 360 3.35 10.20 6.93
C ASP A 360 2.44 10.26 8.18
N HIS A 361 2.72 11.17 9.13
CA HIS A 361 2.12 11.14 10.47
C HIS A 361 1.70 12.49 11.05
N THR A 362 2.26 13.60 10.55
CA THR A 362 2.04 14.94 11.07
C THR A 362 1.24 15.70 10.01
N GLY A 363 0.09 16.29 10.34
CA GLY A 363 -0.78 16.97 9.36
C GLY A 363 -0.17 18.23 8.70
N THR A 364 1.14 18.42 8.80
CA THR A 364 1.89 19.57 8.27
C THR A 364 2.36 19.27 6.85
N GLN A 365 1.96 20.04 5.84
CA GLN A 365 2.39 19.84 4.46
C GLN A 365 3.24 21.01 3.98
N VAL A 366 4.20 20.74 3.11
CA VAL A 366 5.09 21.76 2.53
C VAL A 366 4.95 21.75 1.03
N TRP A 367 4.77 22.94 0.49
CA TRP A 367 4.71 23.20 -0.94
C TRP A 367 5.69 24.33 -1.26
N ALA A 368 6.85 24.00 -1.83
CA ALA A 368 7.81 24.99 -2.28
C ALA A 368 7.75 25.11 -3.80
N ILE A 369 7.60 26.33 -4.30
CA ILE A 369 7.62 26.62 -5.74
C ILE A 369 8.84 27.48 -6.02
N LEU A 370 9.73 26.99 -6.89
CA LEU A 370 10.88 27.73 -7.39
C LEU A 370 10.72 27.96 -8.89
N GLU A 371 10.94 29.17 -9.38
CA GLU A 371 10.94 29.43 -10.82
C GLU A 371 12.18 28.82 -11.49
N ALA A 372 11.95 28.12 -12.60
CA ALA A 372 12.96 27.40 -13.38
C ALA A 372 13.48 28.24 -14.58
N ILE A 373 12.64 29.10 -15.15
CA ILE A 373 12.97 30.00 -16.26
C ILE A 373 12.42 31.40 -15.96
N ASP A 374 13.29 32.40 -16.05
CA ASP A 374 12.92 33.80 -15.98
C ASP A 374 12.35 34.25 -17.35
N MET A 375 11.04 34.08 -17.57
CA MET A 375 10.39 34.57 -18.79
C MET A 375 10.44 36.11 -18.87
N TYR A 376 10.72 36.78 -17.75
CA TYR A 376 10.91 38.23 -17.68
C TYR A 376 12.28 38.67 -18.18
N LEU A 377 13.27 37.78 -18.29
CA LEU A 377 14.62 38.12 -18.77
C LEU A 377 14.62 38.59 -20.24
N ILE A 378 13.71 38.09 -21.09
CA ILE A 378 13.57 38.60 -22.47
C ILE A 378 12.96 40.01 -22.48
N ILE A 379 12.08 40.34 -21.52
CA ILE A 379 11.38 41.62 -21.46
C ILE A 379 12.21 42.69 -20.71
N ARG A 380 13.03 42.28 -19.72
CA ARG A 380 13.77 43.18 -18.81
C ARG A 380 15.26 43.36 -19.14
N LEU A 381 15.77 42.75 -20.21
CA LEU A 381 17.07 43.11 -20.81
C LEU A 381 17.16 44.60 -21.24
N LEU A 382 16.08 45.38 -21.06
CA LEU A 382 16.06 46.84 -21.23
C LEU A 382 16.32 47.68 -19.96
N LYS A 383 16.38 47.13 -18.73
CA LYS A 383 16.77 47.93 -17.53
C LYS A 383 17.60 47.14 -16.53
N SER A 384 18.79 47.65 -16.28
CA SER A 384 19.83 47.16 -15.37
C SER A 384 19.31 46.83 -13.95
N ARG A 385 19.32 45.53 -13.57
CA ARG A 385 19.47 45.01 -12.18
C ARG A 385 19.74 43.50 -12.27
N GLN A 386 20.72 42.99 -11.51
CA GLN A 386 21.06 41.55 -11.44
C GLN A 386 19.94 40.78 -10.70
N VAL A 387 19.19 39.93 -11.41
CA VAL A 387 18.17 39.04 -10.81
C VAL A 387 18.80 37.66 -10.55
N THR A 388 18.50 37.04 -9.41
CA THR A 388 19.24 35.89 -8.86
C THR A 388 18.44 34.57 -8.86
N SER A 389 18.11 34.00 -10.02
CA SER A 389 17.47 32.66 -10.07
C SER A 389 18.36 31.58 -9.43
N ILE A 390 17.79 30.58 -8.74
CA ILE A 390 18.54 29.47 -8.09
C ILE A 390 19.09 28.47 -9.12
N PHE A 391 18.37 28.28 -10.22
CA PHE A 391 18.72 27.39 -11.32
C PHE A 391 19.31 28.16 -12.50
N ARG A 392 20.29 27.55 -13.17
CA ARG A 392 20.95 28.02 -14.39
C ARG A 392 20.88 26.91 -15.45
N ASP A 393 20.80 27.28 -16.72
CA ASP A 393 20.84 26.35 -17.86
C ASP A 393 19.85 25.18 -17.69
N TYR A 394 18.62 25.52 -17.29
CA TYR A 394 17.55 24.54 -16.99
C TYR A 394 17.01 23.94 -18.29
N HIS A 395 17.26 22.64 -18.48
CA HIS A 395 16.83 21.90 -19.66
C HIS A 395 16.00 20.69 -19.25
N ILE A 396 14.78 20.61 -19.78
CA ILE A 396 13.84 19.52 -19.55
C ILE A 396 13.22 19.06 -20.87
N GLN A 397 13.20 17.75 -21.08
CA GLN A 397 12.51 17.09 -22.19
C GLN A 397 11.80 15.85 -21.65
N SER A 398 10.50 15.74 -21.90
CA SER A 398 9.70 14.56 -21.53
C SER A 398 8.57 14.33 -22.53
N ASN A 399 8.15 13.08 -22.68
CA ASN A 399 7.03 12.66 -23.55
C ASN A 399 5.64 12.92 -22.93
N THR A 400 5.57 13.77 -21.91
CA THR A 400 4.38 14.07 -21.08
C THR A 400 4.36 15.57 -20.78
N ASP A 401 4.14 16.38 -21.82
CA ASP A 401 4.11 17.86 -21.76
C ASP A 401 5.33 18.48 -21.07
N ASN A 402 6.51 17.89 -21.23
CA ASN A 402 7.76 18.29 -20.55
C ASN A 402 7.65 18.35 -19.01
N ILE A 403 6.71 17.61 -18.43
CA ILE A 403 6.60 17.43 -16.97
C ILE A 403 7.33 16.13 -16.58
N ILE A 404 8.17 16.22 -15.56
CA ILE A 404 8.84 15.05 -14.95
C ILE A 404 8.55 15.06 -13.45
N ASN A 405 7.84 14.03 -12.98
CA ASN A 405 7.57 13.83 -11.56
C ASN A 405 8.57 12.82 -10.98
N LEU A 406 9.36 13.23 -9.99
CA LEU A 406 10.34 12.40 -9.31
C LEU A 406 10.02 12.30 -7.82
N GLU A 407 10.24 11.14 -7.23
CA GLU A 407 10.29 10.93 -5.80
C GLU A 407 11.76 10.77 -5.40
N ILE A 408 12.22 11.62 -4.48
CA ILE A 408 13.60 11.65 -3.98
C ILE A 408 13.61 11.62 -2.45
N ARG A 409 14.59 10.93 -1.89
CA ARG A 409 14.87 11.04 -0.46
C ARG A 409 15.74 12.27 -0.17
N VAL A 410 15.24 13.16 0.68
CA VAL A 410 15.85 14.48 0.94
C VAL A 410 17.19 14.35 1.68
N ASP A 411 17.32 13.34 2.55
CA ASP A 411 18.55 13.03 3.28
C ASP A 411 19.72 12.73 2.33
N ASN A 412 19.47 11.96 1.27
CA ASN A 412 20.48 11.63 0.26
C ASN A 412 20.86 12.83 -0.59
N LEU A 413 19.87 13.66 -0.98
CA LEU A 413 20.13 14.91 -1.70
C LEU A 413 20.95 15.88 -0.85
N HIS A 414 20.58 16.08 0.42
CA HIS A 414 21.31 16.95 1.32
C HIS A 414 22.73 16.45 1.57
N LYS A 415 22.93 15.14 1.78
CA LYS A 415 24.28 14.54 1.95
C LYS A 415 25.17 14.79 0.73
N ALA A 416 24.65 14.63 -0.48
CA ALA A 416 25.39 14.94 -1.70
C ALA A 416 25.80 16.42 -1.75
N LEU A 417 24.86 17.33 -1.44
CA LEU A 417 25.10 18.77 -1.46
C LEU A 417 25.97 19.29 -0.30
N LYS A 418 26.14 18.55 0.80
CA LYS A 418 27.10 18.94 1.86
C LYS A 418 28.54 18.97 1.38
N SER A 419 28.87 18.14 0.38
CA SER A 419 30.21 18.12 -0.22
C SER A 419 30.48 19.31 -1.15
N SER A 420 29.45 20.11 -1.47
CA SER A 420 29.54 21.22 -2.43
C SER A 420 29.68 22.62 -1.81
N VAL A 421 29.91 22.73 -0.50
CA VAL A 421 30.02 24.04 0.19
C VAL A 421 31.12 24.93 -0.40
N ASN A 422 32.21 24.33 -0.90
CA ASN A 422 33.32 25.02 -1.57
C ASN A 422 33.38 24.75 -3.08
N ALA A 423 32.26 24.34 -3.68
CA ALA A 423 32.20 24.03 -5.11
C ALA A 423 32.15 25.29 -5.96
N SER A 424 32.85 25.25 -7.10
CA SER A 424 32.75 26.28 -8.14
C SER A 424 31.48 26.12 -8.98
N GLU A 425 31.03 24.89 -9.18
CA GLU A 425 29.85 24.57 -10.00
C GLU A 425 29.19 23.27 -9.51
N ILE A 426 27.86 23.23 -9.56
CA ILE A 426 27.06 22.03 -9.33
C ILE A 426 26.14 21.84 -10.52
N ILE A 427 26.16 20.64 -11.10
CA ILE A 427 25.27 20.23 -12.19
C ILE A 427 24.43 19.05 -11.71
N LEU A 428 23.10 19.21 -11.73
CA LEU A 428 22.14 18.14 -11.53
C LEU A 428 21.70 17.61 -12.89
N ARG A 429 21.76 16.29 -13.06
CA ARG A 429 21.33 15.63 -14.29
C ARG A 429 20.62 14.31 -13.99
N LEU A 430 19.56 14.02 -14.72
CA LEU A 430 18.90 12.72 -14.66
C LEU A 430 19.67 11.74 -15.57
N THR A 431 20.14 10.64 -14.98
CA THR A 431 20.89 9.58 -15.66
C THR A 431 20.22 8.22 -15.42
N LYS A 432 20.68 7.20 -16.14
CA LYS A 432 20.23 5.82 -15.99
C LYS A 432 21.47 4.94 -15.77
N GLN A 433 21.50 4.20 -14.67
CA GLN A 433 22.56 3.24 -14.33
C GLN A 433 21.91 1.89 -13.99
N ASP A 434 22.35 0.80 -14.62
CA ASP A 434 21.81 -0.56 -14.41
C ASP A 434 20.27 -0.66 -14.53
N ASN A 435 19.69 0.09 -15.48
CA ASN A 435 18.25 0.27 -15.67
C ASN A 435 17.47 1.07 -14.62
N PHE A 436 18.13 1.63 -13.60
CA PHE A 436 17.50 2.49 -12.60
C PHE A 436 17.72 3.99 -12.90
N PRO A 437 16.69 4.84 -12.78
CA PRO A 437 16.85 6.28 -12.91
C PRO A 437 17.55 6.87 -11.67
N MET A 438 18.59 7.67 -11.91
CA MET A 438 19.42 8.29 -10.89
C MET A 438 19.48 9.80 -11.13
N LEU A 439 19.37 10.60 -10.08
CA LEU A 439 19.73 12.01 -10.11
C LEU A 439 21.22 12.14 -9.78
N SER A 440 22.02 12.36 -10.80
CA SER A 440 23.47 12.53 -10.71
C SER A 440 23.79 14.00 -10.40
N CYS A 441 24.47 14.23 -9.29
CA CYS A 441 24.94 15.52 -8.83
C CYS A 441 26.46 15.60 -9.03
N SER A 442 26.88 16.32 -10.07
CA SER A 442 28.30 16.54 -10.39
C SER A 442 28.76 17.87 -9.79
N ILE A 443 29.78 17.81 -8.95
CA ILE A 443 30.28 18.92 -8.14
C ILE A 443 31.73 19.19 -8.54
N SER A 444 31.99 20.38 -9.06
CA SER A 444 33.33 20.82 -9.45
C SER A 444 33.98 21.57 -8.28
N LEU A 445 35.13 21.11 -7.82
CA LEU A 445 35.91 21.67 -6.71
C LEU A 445 37.26 22.17 -7.23
N LEU A 446 37.66 23.37 -6.81
CA LEU A 446 38.98 23.91 -7.10
C LEU A 446 39.97 23.45 -6.01
N GLY A 447 40.97 22.66 -6.41
CA GLY A 447 42.04 22.22 -5.51
C GLY A 447 43.01 23.35 -5.15
N LYS A 448 43.73 23.21 -4.03
CA LYS A 448 44.74 24.19 -3.57
C LYS A 448 45.88 24.41 -4.57
N SER A 449 46.11 23.47 -5.48
CA SER A 449 47.10 23.53 -6.56
C SER A 449 46.57 24.14 -7.87
N GLY A 450 45.32 24.63 -7.90
CA GLY A 450 44.67 25.17 -9.10
C GLY A 450 44.08 24.12 -10.05
N SER A 451 44.20 22.82 -9.75
CA SER A 451 43.57 21.74 -10.51
C SER A 451 42.09 21.58 -10.15
N MET A 452 41.23 21.41 -11.15
CA MET A 452 39.81 21.12 -10.94
C MET A 452 39.59 19.63 -10.71
N SER A 453 38.88 19.30 -9.63
CA SER A 453 38.44 17.93 -9.33
C SER A 453 36.92 17.86 -9.41
N VAL A 454 36.37 16.85 -10.07
CA VAL A 454 34.92 16.67 -10.23
C VAL A 454 34.50 15.45 -9.42
N VAL A 455 33.60 15.65 -8.46
CA VAL A 455 33.01 14.59 -7.64
C VAL A 455 31.57 14.41 -8.07
N THR A 456 31.18 13.18 -8.44
CA THR A 456 29.80 12.88 -8.85
C THR A 456 29.12 11.98 -7.83
N HIS A 457 27.98 12.42 -7.31
CA HIS A 457 27.12 11.65 -6.42
C HIS A 457 25.86 11.22 -7.17
N ASN A 458 25.60 9.92 -7.27
CA ASN A 458 24.38 9.41 -7.90
C ASN A 458 23.33 9.10 -6.83
N ILE A 459 22.20 9.82 -6.86
CA ILE A 459 21.10 9.65 -5.92
C ILE A 459 19.99 8.87 -6.62
N HIS A 460 19.56 7.77 -6.02
CA HIS A 460 18.46 6.99 -6.57
C HIS A 460 17.14 7.79 -6.52
N VAL A 461 16.42 7.84 -7.63
CA VAL A 461 15.12 8.52 -7.75
C VAL A 461 14.08 7.56 -8.31
N ARG A 462 12.80 7.79 -8.00
CA ARG A 462 11.68 7.05 -8.59
C ARG A 462 10.91 7.99 -9.51
N VAL A 463 10.69 7.60 -10.76
CA VAL A 463 9.85 8.36 -11.70
C VAL A 463 8.39 8.01 -11.42
N LEU A 464 7.55 9.01 -11.19
CA LEU A 464 6.13 8.85 -10.90
C LEU A 464 5.29 8.98 -12.18
N SER A 465 4.16 8.27 -12.23
CA SER A 465 3.22 8.35 -13.35
C SER A 465 2.62 9.75 -13.47
N PRO A 466 2.41 10.30 -14.69
CA PRO A 466 1.74 11.58 -14.92
C PRO A 466 0.31 11.66 -14.36
N LEU A 467 -0.35 10.51 -14.17
CA LEU A 467 -1.72 10.42 -13.64
C LEU A 467 -1.82 10.77 -12.13
N LEU A 468 -0.68 10.84 -11.42
CA LEU A 468 -0.65 11.27 -10.03
C LEU A 468 -0.79 12.81 -9.95
N GLN A 469 -2.02 13.30 -9.95
CA GLN A 469 -2.31 14.72 -9.76
C GLN A 469 -2.14 15.11 -8.29
N LEU A 470 -0.94 15.57 -7.93
CA LEU A 470 -0.72 16.28 -6.67
C LEU A 470 -1.27 17.70 -6.80
N SER A 471 -2.24 18.04 -5.94
CA SER A 471 -2.84 19.38 -5.87
C SER A 471 -2.45 20.07 -4.56
N GLU A 472 -2.27 21.39 -4.64
CA GLU A 472 -2.01 22.23 -3.48
C GLU A 472 -3.22 22.22 -2.52
N PRO A 473 -3.01 22.28 -1.19
CA PRO A 473 -4.12 22.24 -0.26
C PRO A 473 -5.07 23.44 -0.36
N VAL A 474 -6.37 23.17 -0.45
CA VAL A 474 -7.42 24.18 -0.49
C VAL A 474 -7.78 24.54 0.95
N VAL A 475 -7.40 25.74 1.35
CA VAL A 475 -7.71 26.35 2.65
C VAL A 475 -8.70 27.50 2.47
N PRO A 476 -9.53 27.83 3.47
CA PRO A 476 -10.36 29.03 3.42
C PRO A 476 -9.50 30.30 3.46
N GLU A 477 -10.07 31.40 2.99
CA GLU A 477 -9.45 32.73 3.06
C GLU A 477 -9.05 33.09 4.51
N PRO A 478 -7.88 33.71 4.74
CA PRO A 478 -7.36 33.93 6.07
C PRO A 478 -8.13 34.99 6.85
N ASP A 479 -8.43 34.70 8.11
CA ASP A 479 -9.07 35.63 9.05
C ASP A 479 -8.11 36.74 9.50
N CYS A 480 -6.81 36.44 9.58
CA CYS A 480 -5.76 37.38 9.95
C CYS A 480 -4.47 37.03 9.23
N HIS A 481 -3.75 38.03 8.73
CA HIS A 481 -2.42 37.87 8.14
C HIS A 481 -1.44 38.86 8.76
N ILE A 482 -0.25 38.39 9.16
CA ILE A 482 0.74 39.19 9.88
C ILE A 482 2.15 38.77 9.51
N ILE A 483 3.07 39.73 9.42
CA ILE A 483 4.50 39.43 9.28
C ILE A 483 5.03 38.97 10.64
N LEU A 484 5.58 37.76 10.70
CA LEU A 484 6.13 37.22 11.94
C LEU A 484 7.44 37.94 12.34
N PRO A 485 7.72 38.05 13.65
CA PRO A 485 9.04 38.46 14.12
C PRO A 485 10.11 37.45 13.70
N PRO A 486 11.41 37.76 13.88
CA PRO A 486 12.49 36.87 13.45
C PRO A 486 12.31 35.44 13.95
N LEU A 487 12.24 34.48 13.02
CA LEU A 487 11.95 33.08 13.34
C LEU A 487 12.97 32.46 14.30
N SER A 488 14.21 32.95 14.32
CA SER A 488 15.24 32.54 15.27
C SER A 488 14.86 32.85 16.73
N GLN A 489 14.26 34.02 16.98
CA GLN A 489 13.75 34.40 18.30
C GLN A 489 12.53 33.57 18.67
N LEU A 490 11.58 33.39 17.74
CA LEU A 490 10.41 32.55 17.96
C LEU A 490 10.79 31.10 18.27
N ARG A 491 11.81 30.57 17.61
CA ARG A 491 12.34 29.24 17.85
C ARG A 491 12.84 29.10 19.28
N TYR A 492 13.66 30.05 19.74
CA TYR A 492 14.20 30.03 21.10
C TYR A 492 13.09 30.00 22.18
N ILE A 493 12.05 30.79 21.98
CA ILE A 493 10.87 30.81 22.86
C ILE A 493 10.12 29.49 22.78
N SER A 494 9.88 28.98 21.57
CA SER A 494 9.13 27.75 21.33
C SER A 494 9.84 26.50 21.89
N GLU A 495 11.17 26.47 21.88
CA GLU A 495 11.95 25.37 22.47
C GLU A 495 11.74 25.30 23.99
N ARG A 496 11.66 26.45 24.66
CA ARG A 496 11.33 26.52 26.10
C ARG A 496 9.89 26.12 26.37
N PHE A 497 8.94 26.53 25.52
CA PHE A 497 7.52 26.17 25.68
C PHE A 497 7.26 24.68 25.47
N ARG A 498 7.99 24.03 24.55
CA ARG A 498 7.90 22.59 24.35
C ARG A 498 8.27 21.78 25.60
N ALA A 499 9.17 22.29 26.44
CA ALA A 499 9.52 21.62 27.70
C ALA A 499 8.36 21.61 28.71
N ILE A 500 7.38 22.52 28.54
CA ILE A 500 6.22 22.69 29.42
C ILE A 500 4.99 21.95 28.87
N SER A 501 4.75 22.00 27.56
CA SER A 501 3.64 21.29 26.92
C SER A 501 3.95 20.95 25.47
N ASN A 502 3.35 19.86 24.99
CA ASN A 502 3.40 19.48 23.57
C ASN A 502 2.47 20.33 22.69
N LYS A 503 1.68 21.24 23.26
CA LYS A 503 0.75 22.13 22.52
C LYS A 503 1.14 23.59 22.69
N ILE A 504 1.23 24.31 21.57
CA ILE A 504 1.50 25.75 21.54
C ILE A 504 0.26 26.48 21.01
N ILE A 505 -0.10 27.58 21.67
CA ILE A 505 -1.18 28.47 21.29
C ILE A 505 -0.58 29.69 20.61
N LEU A 506 -1.00 29.94 19.37
CA LEU A 506 -0.62 31.09 18.57
C LEU A 506 -1.84 32.01 18.44
N LYS A 507 -1.67 33.31 18.64
CA LYS A 507 -2.73 34.30 18.47
C LYS A 507 -2.23 35.47 17.65
N ALA A 508 -3.05 35.99 16.74
CA ALA A 508 -2.71 37.17 15.96
C ALA A 508 -3.94 38.06 15.75
N ASN A 509 -3.74 39.35 15.49
CA ASN A 509 -4.80 40.28 15.10
C ASN A 509 -4.38 41.19 13.94
N MET A 510 -5.34 41.94 13.40
CA MET A 510 -5.15 42.91 12.32
C MET A 510 -4.74 44.31 12.85
N SER A 511 -4.23 44.38 14.08
CA SER A 511 -3.67 45.60 14.71
C SER A 511 -2.17 45.46 14.96
N GLY A 512 -1.50 44.49 14.34
CA GLY A 512 -0.07 44.28 14.49
C GLY A 512 0.37 43.57 15.78
N GLU A 513 -0.50 42.81 16.44
CA GLU A 513 -0.14 42.07 17.65
C GLU A 513 -0.12 40.56 17.41
N PHE A 514 0.97 39.91 17.80
CA PHE A 514 1.15 38.46 17.77
C PHE A 514 1.48 37.93 19.16
N GLN A 515 0.86 36.82 19.58
CA GLN A 515 1.11 36.17 20.85
C GLN A 515 1.40 34.69 20.64
N ILE A 516 2.39 34.19 21.36
CA ILE A 516 2.69 32.77 21.47
C ILE A 516 2.61 32.37 22.93
N GLY A 517 1.96 31.25 23.23
CA GLY A 517 1.73 30.83 24.61
C GLY A 517 1.63 29.33 24.80
N VAL A 518 1.79 28.91 26.04
CA VAL A 518 1.64 27.54 26.49
C VAL A 518 0.81 27.51 27.77
N VAL A 519 -0.10 26.54 27.86
CA VAL A 519 -0.94 26.28 29.03
C VAL A 519 -0.67 24.87 29.51
N SER A 520 -0.40 24.74 30.81
CA SER A 520 -0.29 23.48 31.55
C SER A 520 -1.12 23.58 32.83
N ASP A 521 -1.30 22.48 33.55
CA ASP A 521 -2.07 22.45 34.80
C ASP A 521 -1.49 23.37 35.89
N SER A 522 -0.17 23.59 35.86
CA SER A 522 0.56 24.35 36.88
C SER A 522 0.91 25.78 36.47
N CYS A 523 1.04 26.07 35.17
CA CYS A 523 1.40 27.41 34.71
C CYS A 523 0.87 27.73 33.30
N LYS A 524 0.57 29.02 33.12
CA LYS A 524 0.26 29.64 31.82
C LYS A 524 1.32 30.70 31.52
N ILE A 525 2.03 30.53 30.41
CA ILE A 525 3.07 31.47 29.96
C ILE A 525 2.69 31.96 28.57
N GLU A 526 2.68 33.27 28.37
CA GLU A 526 2.39 33.91 27.08
C GLU A 526 3.45 35.00 26.81
N THR A 527 3.94 35.05 25.57
CA THR A 527 4.84 36.09 25.06
C THR A 527 4.11 36.89 23.99
N LYS A 528 4.08 38.22 24.14
CA LYS A 528 3.40 39.14 23.21
C LYS A 528 4.44 39.95 22.42
N PHE A 529 4.22 40.04 21.12
CA PHE A 529 4.92 40.90 20.18
C PHE A 529 3.93 41.96 19.69
N ASN A 530 4.33 43.23 19.75
CA ASN A 530 3.54 44.37 19.30
C ASN A 530 4.20 45.01 18.09
N ASP A 531 3.50 45.94 17.45
CA ASP A 531 4.00 46.79 16.36
C ASP A 531 4.48 46.00 15.12
N LEU A 532 3.83 44.86 14.85
CA LEU A 532 4.06 44.06 13.65
C LEU A 532 3.22 44.58 12.48
N ILE A 533 3.68 44.29 11.27
CA ILE A 533 3.05 44.77 10.03
C ILE A 533 2.06 43.72 9.51
N ASN A 534 0.83 44.15 9.25
CA ASN A 534 -0.15 43.37 8.49
C ASN A 534 -0.03 43.75 6.99
N PRO A 535 0.42 42.85 6.10
CA PRO A 535 0.60 43.16 4.67
C PRO A 535 -0.73 43.45 3.98
N GLU A 536 -0.74 44.35 2.98
CA GLU A 536 -1.95 44.63 2.20
C GLU A 536 -2.27 43.49 1.22
N LEU A 537 -3.56 43.25 0.97
CA LEU A 537 -4.03 42.26 0.00
C LEU A 537 -3.95 42.83 -1.42
N ASP A 538 -3.37 42.07 -2.35
CA ASP A 538 -3.28 42.48 -3.75
C ASP A 538 -4.66 42.43 -4.45
N PRO A 539 -5.13 43.54 -5.06
CA PRO A 539 -6.42 43.60 -5.76
C PRO A 539 -6.56 42.65 -6.95
N ASN A 540 -5.46 42.22 -7.56
CA ASN A 540 -5.51 41.34 -8.74
C ASN A 540 -5.75 39.88 -8.36
N THR A 541 -5.36 39.47 -7.15
CA THR A 541 -5.47 38.10 -6.66
C THR A 541 -6.78 37.86 -5.89
N VAL A 542 -7.32 38.88 -5.22
CA VAL A 542 -8.54 38.75 -4.38
C VAL A 542 -9.76 39.37 -5.08
N LYS A 543 -10.75 38.52 -5.43
CA LYS A 543 -11.92 38.89 -6.24
C LYS A 543 -12.90 39.90 -5.59
N ASP A 544 -12.79 40.18 -4.28
CA ASP A 544 -13.59 41.17 -3.53
C ASP A 544 -12.92 41.54 -2.17
N ILE A 545 -12.02 42.55 -2.13
CA ILE A 545 -11.28 42.92 -0.90
C ILE A 545 -12.22 43.35 0.24
N SER A 546 -13.29 44.09 -0.04
CA SER A 546 -14.19 44.64 0.98
C SER A 546 -14.97 43.58 1.76
N LYS A 547 -15.12 42.37 1.20
CA LYS A 547 -15.82 41.24 1.81
C LYS A 547 -14.86 40.19 2.40
N HIS A 548 -13.56 40.47 2.39
CA HIS A 548 -12.56 39.52 2.88
C HIS A 548 -12.66 39.35 4.41
N PRO A 549 -12.55 38.13 4.98
CA PRO A 549 -12.67 37.88 6.43
C PRO A 549 -11.80 38.81 7.29
N SER A 550 -10.57 39.08 6.84
CA SER A 550 -9.64 40.00 7.52
C SER A 550 -10.06 41.47 7.53
N GLN A 551 -10.97 41.90 6.66
CA GLN A 551 -11.49 43.28 6.59
C GLN A 551 -12.81 43.44 7.35
N ILE A 552 -13.61 42.37 7.44
CA ILE A 552 -14.92 42.38 8.12
C ILE A 552 -14.75 42.25 9.64
N ARG A 553 -13.75 41.49 10.10
CA ARG A 553 -13.53 41.20 11.52
C ARG A 553 -13.03 42.44 12.27
N ASP A 554 -13.38 42.55 13.55
CA ASP A 554 -12.81 43.57 14.42
C ASP A 554 -11.29 43.45 14.47
N LYS A 555 -10.59 44.53 14.09
CA LYS A 555 -9.13 44.56 13.95
C LYS A 555 -8.38 44.25 15.24
N LYS A 556 -9.01 44.50 16.40
CA LYS A 556 -8.43 44.23 17.72
C LYS A 556 -8.67 42.80 18.20
N SER A 557 -9.59 42.06 17.58
CA SER A 557 -9.91 40.71 18.00
C SER A 557 -8.80 39.72 17.62
N PHE A 558 -8.42 38.85 18.56
CA PHE A 558 -7.43 37.82 18.31
C PHE A 558 -8.05 36.61 17.61
N VAL A 559 -7.39 36.15 16.55
CA VAL A 559 -7.58 34.83 15.97
C VAL A 559 -6.67 33.86 16.72
N THR A 560 -7.21 32.79 17.27
CA THR A 560 -6.44 31.82 18.07
C THR A 560 -6.27 30.50 17.32
N MET A 561 -5.08 29.94 17.38
CA MET A 561 -4.71 28.67 16.77
C MET A 561 -3.92 27.79 17.74
N LYS A 562 -4.25 26.51 17.81
CA LYS A 562 -3.51 25.51 18.61
C LYS A 562 -2.73 24.60 17.67
N VAL A 563 -1.41 24.50 17.84
CA VAL A 563 -0.51 23.69 17.01
C VAL A 563 0.33 22.74 17.87
N ASP A 564 0.79 21.65 17.28
CA ASP A 564 1.73 20.73 17.94
C ASP A 564 3.12 21.39 18.02
N ALA A 565 3.73 21.32 19.20
CA ALA A 565 5.00 21.97 19.49
C ALA A 565 6.16 21.40 18.65
N LYS A 566 6.13 20.10 18.33
CA LYS A 566 7.16 19.45 17.50
C LYS A 566 7.04 19.90 16.05
N ASP A 567 5.83 19.93 15.51
CA ASP A 567 5.58 20.38 14.13
C ASP A 567 5.96 21.85 13.94
N TRP A 568 5.57 22.70 14.90
CA TRP A 568 5.93 24.11 14.93
C TRP A 568 7.46 24.32 14.96
N LEU A 569 8.18 23.58 15.81
CA LEU A 569 9.64 23.67 15.89
C LEU A 569 10.37 23.14 14.65
N ASN A 570 9.85 22.10 14.02
CA ASN A 570 10.39 21.57 12.78
C ASN A 570 10.28 22.61 11.66
N LEU A 571 9.15 23.32 11.60
CA LEU A 571 8.96 24.40 10.64
C LEU A 571 9.91 25.57 10.88
N LEU A 572 10.07 26.01 12.13
CA LEU A 572 10.92 27.15 12.47
C LEU A 572 12.41 26.94 12.08
N GLN A 573 12.84 25.73 11.72
CA GLN A 573 14.16 25.49 11.11
C GLN A 573 14.37 26.25 9.81
N VAL A 574 13.30 26.66 9.13
CA VAL A 574 13.38 27.49 7.91
C VAL A 574 14.00 28.86 8.15
N HIS A 575 14.16 29.31 9.41
CA HIS A 575 14.90 30.55 9.76
C HIS A 575 16.32 30.64 9.14
N ILE A 576 16.93 29.51 8.76
CA ILE A 576 18.25 29.46 8.11
C ILE A 576 18.22 30.09 6.71
N VAL A 577 17.05 30.08 6.07
CA VAL A 577 16.81 30.55 4.70
C VAL A 577 15.86 31.76 4.67
N ALA A 578 14.90 31.80 5.59
CA ALA A 578 13.82 32.78 5.59
C ALA A 578 14.34 34.22 5.76
N LYS A 579 13.95 35.10 4.85
CA LYS A 579 14.17 36.56 4.93
C LYS A 579 12.95 37.28 5.49
N ARG A 580 11.75 36.92 5.00
CA ARG A 580 10.46 37.46 5.43
C ARG A 580 9.45 36.33 5.52
N VAL A 581 8.60 36.34 6.55
CA VAL A 581 7.59 35.30 6.76
C VAL A 581 6.25 35.94 7.04
N ILE A 582 5.27 35.62 6.20
CA ILE A 582 3.88 36.04 6.38
C ILE A 582 3.11 34.84 6.93
N ALA A 583 2.44 35.04 8.06
CA ALA A 583 1.58 34.06 8.68
C ALA A 583 0.12 34.41 8.47
N CYS A 584 -0.61 33.49 7.84
CA CYS A 584 -2.03 33.57 7.54
C CYS A 584 -2.81 32.59 8.42
N PHE A 585 -3.60 33.13 9.35
CA PHE A 585 -4.37 32.39 10.33
C PHE A 585 -5.78 32.15 9.79
N CYS A 586 -6.15 30.89 9.60
CA CYS A 586 -7.51 30.46 9.30
C CYS A 586 -8.08 29.76 10.53
N GLU A 587 -8.95 30.47 11.27
CA GLU A 587 -9.45 30.03 12.58
C GLU A 587 -10.12 28.67 12.50
N GLY A 588 -9.70 27.72 13.32
CA GLY A 588 -10.24 26.35 13.35
C GLY A 588 -9.86 25.45 12.17
N HIS A 589 -9.08 25.93 11.19
CA HIS A 589 -8.71 25.17 9.99
C HIS A 589 -7.20 24.90 9.93
N ALA A 590 -6.41 25.90 9.55
CA ALA A 590 -4.98 25.75 9.30
C ALA A 590 -4.23 27.08 9.45
N LEU A 591 -2.92 26.99 9.73
CA LEU A 591 -1.99 28.09 9.69
C LEU A 591 -1.19 27.95 8.40
N VAL A 592 -1.25 28.96 7.55
CA VAL A 592 -0.46 29.01 6.31
C VAL A 592 0.70 29.96 6.51
N LEU A 593 1.93 29.51 6.28
CA LEU A 593 3.11 30.37 6.33
C LEU A 593 3.73 30.49 4.95
N TYR A 594 3.82 31.72 4.46
CA TYR A 594 4.54 32.07 3.24
C TYR A 594 5.92 32.57 3.62
N VAL A 595 6.94 31.77 3.30
CA VAL A 595 8.34 32.05 3.64
C VAL A 595 9.08 32.47 2.38
N TYR A 596 9.49 33.73 2.35
CA TYR A 596 10.26 34.31 1.26
C TYR A 596 11.75 34.08 1.50
N ILE A 597 12.40 33.44 0.52
CA ILE A 597 13.83 33.07 0.57
C ILE A 597 14.72 34.22 0.08
N MET A 598 14.19 35.06 -0.82
CA MET A 598 14.91 36.13 -1.51
C MET A 598 14.36 37.51 -1.10
N GLU A 599 15.06 38.58 -1.48
CA GLU A 599 14.69 39.94 -1.08
C GLU A 599 13.37 40.40 -1.73
N PRO A 600 12.56 41.21 -1.01
CA PRO A 600 11.16 41.45 -1.34
C PRO A 600 10.90 42.46 -2.47
N GLU A 601 11.92 43.08 -3.07
CA GLU A 601 11.75 43.96 -4.24
C GLU A 601 11.51 43.17 -5.55
N ASP A 602 11.69 41.85 -5.51
CA ASP A 602 11.40 40.95 -6.63
C ASP A 602 10.01 40.34 -6.46
N GLU A 603 9.06 40.76 -7.29
CA GLU A 603 7.67 40.27 -7.34
C GLU A 603 7.57 38.75 -7.60
N ASN A 604 8.66 38.12 -8.05
CA ASN A 604 8.78 36.69 -8.37
C ASN A 604 9.77 35.92 -7.46
N SER A 605 9.90 36.34 -6.19
CA SER A 605 10.80 35.68 -5.24
C SER A 605 10.33 34.26 -4.89
N ALA A 606 11.29 33.33 -4.76
CA ALA A 606 11.03 31.95 -4.35
C ALA A 606 10.28 31.86 -3.01
N VAL A 607 9.11 31.21 -3.00
CA VAL A 607 8.24 31.07 -1.82
C VAL A 607 8.16 29.61 -1.39
N LEU A 608 8.39 29.36 -0.10
CA LEU A 608 7.98 28.11 0.56
C LEU A 608 6.65 28.35 1.28
N THR A 609 5.63 27.61 0.89
CA THR A 609 4.32 27.63 1.54
C THR A 609 4.21 26.42 2.48
N TYR A 610 3.93 26.69 3.75
CA TYR A 610 3.72 25.67 4.76
C TYR A 610 2.27 25.67 5.22
N TYR A 611 1.69 24.49 5.32
CA TYR A 611 0.33 24.27 5.81
C TYR A 611 0.38 23.50 7.11
N ILE A 612 -0.08 24.07 8.22
CA ILE A 612 -0.13 23.40 9.53
C ILE A 612 -1.59 23.26 9.97
N SER A 613 -2.05 22.04 10.22
CA SER A 613 -3.39 21.78 10.76
C SER A 613 -3.51 22.20 12.22
N THR A 614 -4.64 22.80 12.62
CA THR A 614 -4.89 23.14 14.03
C THR A 614 -5.54 22.00 14.82
N TYR A 615 -5.20 21.84 16.10
CA TYR A 615 -5.84 20.87 16.99
C TYR A 615 -7.06 21.47 17.69
N ILE A 616 -8.22 20.82 17.55
CA ILE A 616 -9.41 21.11 18.36
C ILE A 616 -9.46 20.10 19.51
N GLU A 617 -9.76 20.54 20.74
CA GLU A 617 -9.75 19.71 21.96
C GLU A 617 -10.76 18.53 21.94
N ASN A 618 -11.64 18.51 20.94
CA ASN A 618 -12.41 17.34 20.53
C ASN A 618 -11.69 16.72 19.32
N GLY A 619 -10.92 15.65 19.57
CA GLY A 619 -10.01 15.05 18.60
C GLY A 619 -10.68 14.69 17.29
N LEU A 620 -10.52 15.55 16.29
CA LEU A 620 -10.47 15.26 14.86
C LEU A 620 -10.19 16.58 14.13
N CYS A 621 -8.92 16.82 13.79
CA CYS A 621 -8.59 17.68 12.67
C CYS A 621 -7.83 16.81 11.67
N LYS A 622 -8.58 16.17 10.77
CA LYS A 622 -8.07 15.71 9.48
C LYS A 622 -8.73 16.59 8.44
N MET A 623 -7.90 17.25 7.65
CA MET A 623 -8.23 18.18 6.58
C MET A 623 -9.48 17.73 5.79
N PHE A 624 -10.61 18.41 6.00
CA PHE A 624 -11.82 18.24 5.22
C PHE A 624 -11.78 19.20 4.02
N PHE A 625 -11.73 18.66 2.81
CA PHE A 625 -11.91 19.43 1.58
C PHE A 625 -13.39 19.44 1.18
N SER A 626 -13.90 20.65 0.92
CA SER A 626 -15.04 21.04 0.08
C SER A 626 -16.25 20.10 -0.04
N VAL A 627 -17.34 20.42 0.68
CA VAL A 627 -18.66 20.71 0.06
C VAL A 627 -19.31 21.85 0.86
N SER A 628 -19.63 22.94 0.18
CA SER A 628 -20.03 24.22 0.76
C SER A 628 -21.47 24.29 1.29
N LYS A 629 -21.68 25.23 2.22
CA LYS A 629 -22.85 26.09 2.42
C LYS A 629 -24.21 25.41 2.65
N ARG A 630 -24.65 25.36 3.92
CA ARG A 630 -25.91 25.99 4.38
C ARG A 630 -26.12 25.80 5.90
N ILE A 631 -26.73 26.83 6.49
CA ILE A 631 -27.31 26.91 7.84
C ILE A 631 -26.36 27.45 8.93
N LYS A 632 -26.15 28.78 8.86
CA LYS A 632 -26.27 29.64 10.05
C LYS A 632 -27.76 29.80 10.35
N SER A 633 -28.26 29.31 11.48
CA SER A 633 -29.35 29.90 12.28
C SER A 633 -29.76 28.92 13.38
N ILE A 634 -30.14 29.46 14.54
CA ILE A 634 -30.66 28.79 15.75
C ILE A 634 -29.57 28.38 16.75
N SER A 635 -29.03 29.42 17.38
CA SER A 635 -28.65 29.40 18.81
C SER A 635 -29.86 29.87 19.61
N SER A 636 -30.35 29.07 20.55
CA SER A 636 -30.74 29.52 21.91
C SER A 636 -31.41 28.41 22.73
N CYS A 637 -30.81 28.17 23.91
CA CYS A 637 -31.45 27.78 25.18
C CYS A 637 -31.73 26.28 25.51
N PHE A 638 -31.23 25.91 26.70
CA PHE A 638 -31.46 24.71 27.54
C PHE A 638 -30.90 23.37 27.03
N GLY A 639 -30.05 22.62 27.73
CA GLY A 639 -29.57 22.66 29.11
C GLY A 639 -29.12 21.24 29.48
N ILE A 640 -27.81 20.97 29.37
CA ILE A 640 -26.91 19.95 29.97
C ILE A 640 -27.39 18.49 30.20
N PHE A 641 -28.67 18.17 30.37
CA PHE A 641 -29.17 16.79 30.38
C PHE A 641 -29.33 16.16 28.99
N SER A 642 -29.32 17.00 27.95
CA SER A 642 -29.35 16.54 26.57
C SER A 642 -27.99 16.08 26.07
N VAL A 643 -26.84 16.38 26.68
CA VAL A 643 -25.51 16.11 26.07
C VAL A 643 -25.19 14.62 25.93
N GLY A 644 -25.66 13.76 26.83
CA GLY A 644 -25.52 12.29 26.65
C GLY A 644 -26.40 11.75 25.51
N LEU A 645 -27.63 12.27 25.42
CA LEU A 645 -28.55 11.97 24.32
C LEU A 645 -28.11 12.64 23.01
N LEU A 646 -27.45 13.79 23.06
CA LEU A 646 -26.94 14.58 21.95
C LEU A 646 -25.60 14.03 21.48
N TYR A 647 -24.78 13.43 22.34
CA TYR A 647 -23.60 12.67 21.95
C TYR A 647 -24.02 11.36 21.28
N SER A 648 -25.07 10.69 21.80
CA SER A 648 -25.72 9.58 21.10
C SER A 648 -26.44 10.00 19.81
N TYR A 649 -26.93 11.24 19.73
CA TYR A 649 -27.69 11.78 18.57
C TYR A 649 -26.79 12.41 17.49
N ILE A 650 -25.65 13.02 17.88
CA ILE A 650 -24.64 13.63 16.99
C ILE A 650 -23.67 12.56 16.47
N ASN A 651 -23.29 11.54 17.26
CA ASN A 651 -22.72 10.31 16.67
C ASN A 651 -23.77 9.51 15.88
N SER A 652 -25.06 9.85 16.03
CA SER A 652 -26.13 9.48 15.09
C SER A 652 -26.41 10.53 14.01
N GLU A 653 -25.38 11.28 13.59
CA GLU A 653 -25.28 11.59 12.15
C GLU A 653 -24.66 10.41 11.39
N LYS A 654 -25.17 9.21 11.73
CA LYS A 654 -25.76 8.23 10.85
C LYS A 654 -24.98 8.03 9.55
N ARG A 655 -24.06 7.07 9.64
CA ARG A 655 -23.66 6.20 8.53
C ARG A 655 -24.87 5.39 8.03
N ASP A 656 -26.00 6.05 7.73
CA ASP A 656 -27.27 5.41 7.37
C ASP A 656 -27.66 5.75 5.92
N TYR A 657 -26.69 6.11 5.09
CA TYR A 657 -26.89 6.35 3.65
C TYR A 657 -25.73 5.74 2.88
N LEU A 658 -25.99 5.20 1.70
CA LEU A 658 -24.95 4.56 0.91
C LEU A 658 -23.83 5.56 0.54
N ASN A 659 -22.57 5.24 0.86
CA ASN A 659 -21.41 6.11 0.66
C ASN A 659 -20.19 5.33 0.13
N LYS A 660 -19.37 5.95 -0.73
CA LYS A 660 -18.19 5.29 -1.33
C LYS A 660 -16.97 5.24 -0.41
N ASP A 661 -16.83 6.23 0.47
CA ASP A 661 -15.65 6.48 1.29
C ASP A 661 -15.68 5.67 2.59
N PHE A 662 -16.88 5.41 3.15
CA PHE A 662 -17.06 4.68 4.40
C PHE A 662 -18.23 3.68 4.38
N TYR A 663 -18.16 2.70 5.27
CA TYR A 663 -19.22 1.70 5.46
C TYR A 663 -20.44 2.31 6.15
N SER A 664 -21.60 2.02 5.59
CA SER A 664 -22.89 2.53 6.03
C SER A 664 -23.82 1.39 6.40
N PHE A 665 -24.48 1.53 7.55
CA PHE A 665 -25.49 0.61 8.03
C PHE A 665 -26.76 0.73 7.20
N CYS A 666 -27.31 -0.42 6.84
CA CYS A 666 -28.65 -0.56 6.29
C CYS A 666 -29.36 -1.71 6.99
N THR A 667 -30.67 -1.71 6.89
CA THR A 667 -31.52 -2.74 7.49
C THR A 667 -32.04 -3.66 6.40
N ILE A 668 -32.00 -4.97 6.66
CA ILE A 668 -32.63 -5.95 5.78
C ILE A 668 -34.15 -5.84 5.96
N ARG A 669 -34.85 -5.38 4.93
CA ARG A 669 -36.32 -5.22 4.95
C ARG A 669 -37.07 -6.45 4.52
N ASP A 670 -36.52 -7.19 3.56
CA ASP A 670 -37.15 -8.37 3.01
C ASP A 670 -36.09 -9.34 2.51
N ILE A 671 -36.37 -10.63 2.64
CA ILE A 671 -35.55 -11.73 2.14
C ILE A 671 -36.48 -12.64 1.34
N ARG A 672 -36.29 -12.70 0.02
CA ARG A 672 -37.08 -13.54 -0.89
C ARG A 672 -36.21 -14.64 -1.48
N GLN A 673 -36.55 -15.89 -1.21
CA GLN A 673 -35.89 -17.02 -1.83
C GLN A 673 -36.38 -17.17 -3.29
N ILE A 674 -35.45 -17.10 -4.25
CA ILE A 674 -35.75 -17.30 -5.68
C ILE A 674 -35.45 -18.72 -6.12
N SER A 675 -34.37 -19.31 -5.60
CA SER A 675 -33.99 -20.68 -5.89
C SER A 675 -33.49 -21.36 -4.60
N PRO A 676 -33.32 -22.70 -4.59
CA PRO A 676 -32.88 -23.42 -3.39
C PRO A 676 -31.58 -22.88 -2.78
N SER A 677 -30.72 -22.28 -3.60
CA SER A 677 -29.42 -21.74 -3.20
C SER A 677 -29.30 -20.22 -3.31
N THR A 678 -30.36 -19.48 -3.67
CA THR A 678 -30.24 -18.03 -3.97
C THR A 678 -31.39 -17.22 -3.38
N ASN A 679 -31.02 -16.17 -2.65
CA ASN A 679 -31.96 -15.22 -2.05
C ASN A 679 -31.76 -13.81 -2.61
N ILE A 680 -32.86 -13.06 -2.71
CA ILE A 680 -32.87 -11.61 -2.84
C ILE A 680 -32.95 -10.99 -1.45
N TYR A 681 -32.11 -9.99 -1.22
CA TYR A 681 -32.08 -9.17 -0.01
C TYR A 681 -32.45 -7.74 -0.39
N GLU A 682 -33.55 -7.23 0.17
CA GLU A 682 -33.90 -5.82 0.06
C GLU A 682 -33.31 -5.05 1.24
N LEU A 683 -32.41 -4.13 0.93
CA LEU A 683 -31.66 -3.36 1.92
C LEU A 683 -32.12 -1.91 1.86
N GLU A 684 -32.50 -1.37 3.02
CA GLU A 684 -32.94 0.00 3.13
C GLU A 684 -32.02 0.81 4.06
N PHE A 685 -31.66 1.99 3.57
CA PHE A 685 -30.90 3.01 4.28
C PHE A 685 -31.87 4.01 4.89
N ASP A 686 -31.64 4.41 6.13
CA ASP A 686 -32.53 5.35 6.84
C ASP A 686 -32.47 6.77 6.22
N ARG A 687 -31.47 7.07 5.39
CA ARG A 687 -31.31 8.36 4.69
C ARG A 687 -30.93 8.17 3.21
N PRO A 688 -31.40 9.07 2.32
CA PRO A 688 -31.02 9.05 0.90
C PRO A 688 -29.55 9.44 0.70
N SER A 689 -28.84 8.67 -0.12
CA SER A 689 -27.48 9.00 -0.54
C SER A 689 -27.45 10.20 -1.48
N LYS A 690 -26.65 11.21 -1.11
CA LYS A 690 -26.35 12.38 -1.97
C LYS A 690 -25.31 12.07 -3.06
N GLN A 691 -24.59 10.97 -2.95
CA GLN A 691 -23.55 10.54 -3.90
C GLN A 691 -24.10 9.59 -4.98
N TYR A 692 -25.37 9.20 -4.89
CA TYR A 692 -25.99 8.33 -5.87
C TYR A 692 -26.06 9.03 -7.24
N GLN A 693 -25.57 8.32 -8.25
CA GLN A 693 -25.74 8.66 -9.65
C GLN A 693 -26.25 7.40 -10.34
N ASN A 694 -27.35 7.53 -11.09
CA ASN A 694 -27.86 6.45 -11.92
C ASN A 694 -26.83 6.17 -13.03
N ARG A 695 -26.08 5.08 -12.89
CA ARG A 695 -25.03 4.64 -13.81
C ARG A 695 -25.29 3.17 -14.17
N PRO A 696 -24.81 2.71 -15.33
CA PRO A 696 -25.23 1.43 -15.91
C PRO A 696 -24.82 0.21 -15.09
N ILE A 697 -23.53 0.01 -14.82
CA ILE A 697 -23.05 -1.14 -14.04
C ILE A 697 -22.30 -0.66 -12.81
N GLN A 698 -22.90 -0.86 -11.64
CA GLN A 698 -22.40 -0.42 -10.34
C GLN A 698 -22.28 -1.59 -9.37
N ASN A 699 -21.24 -1.58 -8.54
CA ASN A 699 -20.96 -2.56 -7.51
C ASN A 699 -21.05 -1.95 -6.10
N VAL A 700 -21.43 -2.75 -5.12
CA VAL A 700 -21.36 -2.40 -3.69
C VAL A 700 -20.51 -3.42 -2.94
N LEU A 701 -19.76 -2.96 -1.95
CA LEU A 701 -19.02 -3.80 -1.03
C LEU A 701 -19.91 -4.15 0.15
N LEU A 702 -20.21 -5.43 0.29
CA LEU A 702 -20.86 -5.99 1.47
C LEU A 702 -19.78 -6.47 2.44
N LYS A 703 -19.87 -6.04 3.70
CA LYS A 703 -18.93 -6.41 4.75
C LYS A 703 -19.57 -7.37 5.74
N ASN A 704 -18.90 -8.50 5.96
CA ASN A 704 -19.16 -9.39 7.07
C ASN A 704 -18.56 -8.77 8.34
N SER A 705 -19.44 -8.28 9.22
CA SER A 705 -19.04 -7.62 10.47
C SER A 705 -18.42 -8.57 11.50
N ASP A 706 -18.64 -9.89 11.41
CA ASP A 706 -18.19 -10.86 12.41
C ASP A 706 -16.68 -11.12 12.30
N ILE A 707 -16.15 -11.16 11.07
CA ILE A 707 -14.74 -11.46 10.77
C ILE A 707 -14.06 -10.37 9.92
N GLN A 708 -14.74 -9.22 9.71
CA GLN A 708 -14.23 -8.05 9.00
C GLN A 708 -13.77 -8.31 7.54
N ILE A 709 -14.37 -9.30 6.86
CA ILE A 709 -14.13 -9.60 5.43
C ILE A 709 -15.17 -8.87 4.57
N GLN A 710 -14.77 -8.40 3.37
CA GLN A 710 -15.64 -7.70 2.43
C GLN A 710 -15.62 -8.32 1.02
N ARG A 711 -16.75 -8.26 0.29
CA ARG A 711 -16.87 -8.73 -1.10
C ARG A 711 -17.73 -7.80 -1.94
N TYR A 712 -17.39 -7.68 -3.22
CA TYR A 712 -18.21 -6.93 -4.19
C TYR A 712 -19.44 -7.74 -4.59
N TYR A 713 -20.58 -7.06 -4.69
CA TYR A 713 -21.82 -7.57 -5.24
C TYR A 713 -22.40 -6.53 -6.18
N THR A 714 -22.89 -6.97 -7.34
CA THR A 714 -23.65 -6.11 -8.26
C THR A 714 -25.13 -6.16 -7.84
N PRO A 715 -25.72 -5.04 -7.40
CA PRO A 715 -27.13 -4.97 -7.08
C PRO A 715 -27.98 -5.04 -8.35
N ILE A 716 -29.12 -5.73 -8.29
CA ILE A 716 -30.10 -5.74 -9.38
C ILE A 716 -30.90 -4.42 -9.43
N TYR A 717 -30.97 -3.71 -8.31
CA TYR A 717 -31.59 -2.39 -8.20
C TYR A 717 -30.85 -1.55 -7.18
N ILE A 718 -30.61 -0.28 -7.51
CA ILE A 718 -29.96 0.68 -6.64
C ILE A 718 -30.60 2.06 -6.79
N SER A 719 -30.90 2.66 -5.64
CA SER A 719 -31.49 3.99 -5.50
C SER A 719 -30.83 4.70 -4.31
N PRO A 720 -31.12 5.99 -4.07
CA PRO A 720 -30.54 6.72 -2.92
C PRO A 720 -30.80 6.05 -1.57
N THR A 721 -31.94 5.37 -1.39
CA THR A 721 -32.35 4.77 -0.10
C THR A 721 -32.41 3.25 -0.11
N LYS A 722 -32.54 2.62 -1.27
CA LYS A 722 -32.76 1.17 -1.40
C LYS A 722 -31.73 0.52 -2.32
N VAL A 723 -31.18 -0.60 -1.85
CA VAL A 723 -30.28 -1.49 -2.60
C VAL A 723 -30.88 -2.89 -2.57
N VAL A 724 -31.00 -3.54 -3.72
CA VAL A 724 -31.48 -4.92 -3.80
C VAL A 724 -30.35 -5.81 -4.31
N LEU A 725 -29.93 -6.76 -3.47
CA LEU A 725 -28.88 -7.73 -3.78
C LEU A 725 -29.49 -9.09 -4.07
N LEU A 726 -28.98 -9.75 -5.12
CA LEU A 726 -29.23 -11.16 -5.36
C LEU A 726 -27.94 -11.91 -4.98
N VAL A 727 -28.01 -12.80 -3.99
CA VAL A 727 -26.84 -13.51 -3.47
C VAL A 727 -27.09 -15.01 -3.47
N LYS A 728 -26.21 -15.74 -4.16
CA LYS A 728 -26.16 -17.22 -4.12
C LYS A 728 -25.33 -17.69 -2.93
N PHE A 729 -25.81 -18.73 -2.27
CA PHE A 729 -25.11 -19.43 -1.20
C PHE A 729 -23.99 -20.29 -1.80
N TYR A 730 -22.78 -20.11 -1.27
CA TYR A 730 -21.63 -20.95 -1.57
C TYR A 730 -21.12 -21.55 -0.26
N GLU A 731 -20.90 -22.87 -0.21
CA GLU A 731 -20.44 -23.57 0.99
C GLU A 731 -19.07 -23.04 1.49
N ASP A 732 -18.18 -22.69 0.56
CA ASP A 732 -16.85 -22.12 0.87
C ASP A 732 -16.86 -20.57 0.93
N GLY A 733 -18.02 -19.93 0.74
CA GLY A 733 -18.10 -18.48 0.60
C GLY A 733 -18.37 -17.76 1.91
N GLU A 734 -17.35 -17.16 2.54
CA GLU A 734 -17.46 -16.46 3.84
C GLU A 734 -18.58 -15.42 3.93
N VAL A 735 -18.64 -14.47 2.98
CA VAL A 735 -19.66 -13.41 2.99
C VAL A 735 -21.03 -13.96 2.58
N SER A 736 -21.07 -14.91 1.63
CA SER A 736 -22.33 -15.53 1.19
C SER A 736 -22.99 -16.37 2.28
N ARG A 737 -22.23 -17.16 3.05
CA ARG A 737 -22.75 -17.91 4.21
C ARG A 737 -23.24 -16.97 5.29
N TRP A 738 -22.47 -15.92 5.56
CA TRP A 738 -22.82 -14.94 6.57
C TRP A 738 -24.15 -14.24 6.30
N ILE A 739 -24.37 -13.74 5.08
CA ILE A 739 -25.62 -13.04 4.75
C ILE A 739 -26.84 -13.97 4.75
N HIS A 740 -26.67 -15.26 4.39
CA HIS A 740 -27.75 -16.26 4.46
C HIS A 740 -28.14 -16.66 5.90
N ARG A 741 -27.31 -16.34 6.89
CA ARG A 741 -27.66 -16.52 8.31
C ARG A 741 -28.39 -15.31 8.91
N LYS A 742 -28.55 -14.22 8.15
CA LYS A 742 -29.23 -13.01 8.62
C LYS A 742 -30.73 -13.11 8.43
N CYS A 743 -31.46 -12.42 9.30
CA CYS A 743 -32.91 -12.34 9.28
C CYS A 743 -33.38 -10.95 8.87
N VAL A 744 -34.65 -10.86 8.46
CA VAL A 744 -35.31 -9.56 8.27
C VAL A 744 -35.25 -8.76 9.57
N GLY A 745 -34.85 -7.50 9.48
CA GLY A 745 -34.61 -6.60 10.61
C GLY A 745 -33.14 -6.48 11.02
N ASP A 746 -32.26 -7.39 10.58
CA ASP A 746 -30.83 -7.29 10.89
C ASP A 746 -30.19 -6.07 10.21
N ARG A 747 -29.23 -5.45 10.91
CA ARG A 747 -28.41 -4.37 10.36
C ARG A 747 -27.11 -4.93 9.78
N ILE A 748 -26.78 -4.51 8.56
CA ILE A 748 -25.56 -4.90 7.83
C ILE A 748 -24.86 -3.67 7.26
N GLU A 749 -23.55 -3.80 7.00
CA GLU A 749 -22.70 -2.70 6.52
C GLU A 749 -22.43 -2.82 5.01
N LEU A 750 -22.72 -1.75 4.26
CA LEU A 750 -22.38 -1.61 2.84
C LEU A 750 -21.58 -0.36 2.53
N ARG A 751 -20.75 -0.43 1.49
CA ARG A 751 -20.02 0.70 0.93
C ARG A 751 -20.18 0.74 -0.59
N GLY A 752 -20.33 1.92 -1.19
CA GLY A 752 -20.52 2.09 -2.63
C GLY A 752 -21.43 3.28 -2.96
N PRO A 753 -21.97 3.37 -4.18
CA PRO A 753 -21.73 2.48 -5.32
C PRO A 753 -20.41 2.79 -6.05
N PHE A 754 -19.65 1.75 -6.36
CA PHE A 754 -18.49 1.80 -7.25
C PHE A 754 -18.94 1.56 -8.69
N LEU A 755 -18.32 2.23 -9.65
CA LEU A 755 -18.63 2.01 -11.06
C LEU A 755 -17.73 0.91 -11.60
N GLU A 756 -18.31 -0.15 -12.17
CA GLU A 756 -17.55 -1.25 -12.76
C GLU A 756 -17.31 -1.02 -14.25
N TRP A 757 -18.33 -0.53 -14.95
CA TRP A 757 -18.27 -0.31 -16.39
C TRP A 757 -19.22 0.82 -16.84
N GLU A 758 -18.78 1.63 -17.80
CA GLU A 758 -19.54 2.77 -18.34
C GLU A 758 -20.17 2.43 -19.71
N TRP A 759 -21.45 2.76 -19.84
CA TRP A 759 -22.23 2.71 -21.07
C TRP A 759 -22.16 4.07 -21.76
N ASN A 760 -21.31 4.18 -22.77
CA ASN A 760 -21.19 5.38 -23.60
C ASN A 760 -22.26 5.33 -24.69
N GLY A 761 -23.44 5.86 -24.39
CA GLY A 761 -24.72 5.54 -25.03
C GLY A 761 -24.91 5.77 -26.54
N ASN A 762 -23.86 6.04 -27.32
CA ASN A 762 -23.89 6.13 -28.79
C ASN A 762 -22.75 5.36 -29.48
N GLN A 763 -21.85 4.71 -28.73
CA GLN A 763 -20.67 4.05 -29.29
C GLN A 763 -21.00 2.68 -29.93
N TRP A 764 -22.03 2.00 -29.43
CA TRP A 764 -22.33 0.61 -29.79
C TRP A 764 -23.75 0.48 -30.36
N LYS A 765 -23.86 -0.14 -31.54
CA LYS A 765 -25.17 -0.47 -32.15
C LYS A 765 -25.79 -1.73 -31.60
N ASN A 766 -24.93 -2.66 -31.20
CA ASN A 766 -25.36 -3.95 -30.70
C ASN A 766 -24.62 -4.31 -29.42
N VAL A 767 -25.32 -5.01 -28.53
CA VAL A 767 -24.79 -5.53 -27.28
C VAL A 767 -25.05 -7.03 -27.25
N LEU A 768 -23.99 -7.82 -27.15
CA LEU A 768 -24.08 -9.24 -26.85
C LEU A 768 -23.66 -9.43 -25.39
N PHE A 769 -24.58 -9.81 -24.51
CA PHE A 769 -24.27 -10.11 -23.12
C PHE A 769 -24.33 -11.62 -22.90
N ILE A 770 -23.23 -12.22 -22.45
CA ILE A 770 -23.15 -13.65 -22.14
C ILE A 770 -23.00 -13.80 -20.63
N SER A 771 -24.01 -14.40 -20.00
CA SER A 771 -24.10 -14.50 -18.54
C SER A 771 -24.22 -15.95 -18.07
N GLY A 772 -23.56 -16.26 -16.95
CA GLY A 772 -23.66 -17.55 -16.28
C GLY A 772 -24.08 -17.42 -14.81
N GLY A 773 -25.14 -18.13 -14.41
CA GLY A 773 -25.60 -18.19 -13.02
C GLY A 773 -25.92 -16.81 -12.41
N THR A 774 -25.23 -16.41 -11.33
CA THR A 774 -25.44 -15.09 -10.70
C THR A 774 -24.85 -13.92 -11.49
N GLY A 775 -24.06 -14.18 -12.55
CA GLY A 775 -23.58 -13.14 -13.46
C GLY A 775 -24.70 -12.43 -14.24
N ILE A 776 -25.97 -12.74 -13.96
CA ILE A 776 -27.14 -12.08 -14.52
C ILE A 776 -27.33 -10.69 -13.92
N THR A 777 -26.82 -10.43 -12.71
CA THR A 777 -27.08 -9.17 -12.01
C THR A 777 -26.53 -7.93 -12.74
N PRO A 778 -25.31 -7.93 -13.33
CA PRO A 778 -24.86 -6.79 -14.14
C PRO A 778 -25.63 -6.69 -15.46
N ALA A 779 -26.04 -7.81 -16.06
CA ALA A 779 -26.84 -7.81 -17.28
C ALA A 779 -28.20 -7.16 -17.05
N TYR A 780 -28.88 -7.55 -15.97
CA TYR A 780 -30.16 -7.01 -15.58
C TYR A 780 -30.07 -5.52 -15.23
N GLN A 781 -29.01 -5.09 -14.55
CA GLN A 781 -28.77 -3.68 -14.24
C GLN A 781 -28.56 -2.85 -15.51
N LEU A 782 -27.79 -3.37 -16.47
CA LEU A 782 -27.58 -2.72 -17.77
C LEU A 782 -28.86 -2.68 -18.60
N LEU A 783 -29.62 -3.78 -18.69
CA LEU A 783 -30.93 -3.81 -19.36
C LEU A 783 -31.88 -2.78 -18.76
N SER A 784 -31.97 -2.75 -17.44
CA SER A 784 -32.81 -1.80 -16.69
C SER A 784 -32.34 -0.36 -16.84
N TYR A 785 -31.10 -0.10 -17.26
CA TYR A 785 -30.56 1.23 -17.52
C TYR A 785 -30.81 1.66 -18.99
N ILE A 786 -30.58 0.76 -19.95
CA ILE A 786 -30.75 1.04 -21.38
C ILE A 786 -32.23 1.22 -21.74
N PHE A 787 -33.10 0.35 -21.22
CA PHE A 787 -34.53 0.33 -21.55
C PHE A 787 -35.40 1.16 -20.58
N GLN A 788 -34.84 2.22 -19.98
CA GLN A 788 -35.63 3.18 -19.18
C GLN A 788 -36.49 4.07 -20.07
N ASP A 789 -37.66 4.45 -19.58
CA ASP A 789 -38.56 5.37 -20.29
C ASP A 789 -37.87 6.73 -20.50
N GLY A 790 -37.71 7.14 -21.76
CA GLY A 790 -37.05 8.40 -22.15
C GLY A 790 -35.61 8.28 -22.69
N ALA A 791 -35.09 7.08 -22.91
CA ALA A 791 -33.79 6.88 -23.55
C ALA A 791 -33.76 7.41 -25.00
N GLN A 792 -32.74 8.20 -25.35
CA GLN A 792 -32.59 8.79 -26.70
C GLN A 792 -32.18 7.76 -27.77
N TYR A 793 -31.60 6.63 -27.35
CA TYR A 793 -31.04 5.62 -28.23
C TYR A 793 -31.21 4.23 -27.63
N MET A 794 -31.72 3.28 -28.44
CA MET A 794 -31.92 1.88 -28.04
C MET A 794 -31.10 0.96 -28.97
N PRO A 795 -30.02 0.33 -28.46
CA PRO A 795 -29.26 -0.66 -29.23
C PRO A 795 -30.06 -1.96 -29.41
N LYS A 796 -29.65 -2.82 -30.33
CA LYS A 796 -30.07 -4.22 -30.31
C LYS A 796 -29.28 -4.97 -29.23
N PHE A 797 -29.98 -5.66 -28.35
CA PHE A 797 -29.41 -6.36 -27.21
C PHE A 797 -29.76 -7.85 -27.30
N HIS A 798 -28.76 -8.70 -27.30
CA HIS A 798 -28.94 -10.15 -27.17
C HIS A 798 -28.30 -10.65 -25.87
N LEU A 799 -29.12 -11.13 -24.95
CA LEU A 799 -28.68 -11.81 -23.73
C LEU A 799 -28.66 -13.32 -23.95
N ILE A 800 -27.48 -13.94 -23.84
CA ILE A 800 -27.31 -15.38 -23.70
C ILE A 800 -27.16 -15.67 -22.21
N TYR A 801 -28.09 -16.43 -21.64
CA TYR A 801 -28.10 -16.75 -20.21
C TYR A 801 -28.01 -18.26 -19.98
N ALA A 802 -26.92 -18.71 -19.34
CA ALA A 802 -26.66 -20.11 -19.06
C ALA A 802 -26.79 -20.45 -17.58
N ASN A 803 -27.50 -21.53 -17.30
CA ASN A 803 -27.78 -22.06 -15.97
C ASN A 803 -27.62 -23.59 -15.97
N ARG A 804 -27.53 -24.21 -14.80
CA ARG A 804 -27.41 -25.69 -14.73
C ARG A 804 -28.75 -26.36 -15.02
N ASN A 805 -29.79 -25.88 -14.33
CA ASN A 805 -31.15 -26.41 -14.42
C ASN A 805 -32.14 -25.26 -14.67
N PRO A 806 -33.34 -25.54 -15.21
CA PRO A 806 -34.40 -24.55 -15.43
C PRO A 806 -34.81 -23.78 -14.17
N ASP A 807 -34.85 -24.45 -13.01
CA ASP A 807 -35.19 -23.82 -11.72
C ASP A 807 -34.11 -22.86 -11.20
N GLU A 808 -32.90 -22.93 -11.76
CA GLU A 808 -31.82 -21.99 -11.44
C GLU A 808 -31.79 -20.76 -12.36
N ILE A 809 -32.73 -20.62 -13.31
CA ILE A 809 -32.85 -19.42 -14.15
C ILE A 809 -33.41 -18.27 -13.30
N LEU A 810 -32.50 -17.45 -12.78
CA LEU A 810 -32.84 -16.33 -11.92
C LEU A 810 -33.52 -15.20 -12.73
N LEU A 811 -34.53 -14.56 -12.14
CA LEU A 811 -35.28 -13.44 -12.75
C LEU A 811 -35.98 -13.78 -14.08
N LYS A 812 -36.30 -15.05 -14.34
CA LYS A 812 -36.89 -15.49 -15.62
C LYS A 812 -38.14 -14.72 -16.01
N LYS A 813 -39.08 -14.53 -15.06
CA LYS A 813 -40.34 -13.83 -15.32
C LYS A 813 -40.11 -12.36 -15.70
N GLU A 814 -39.20 -11.69 -15.00
CA GLU A 814 -38.84 -10.30 -15.24
C GLU A 814 -38.14 -10.14 -16.60
N LEU A 815 -37.26 -11.07 -16.96
CA LEU A 815 -36.57 -11.09 -18.25
C LEU A 815 -37.52 -11.36 -19.42
N ASP A 816 -38.44 -12.33 -19.26
CA ASP A 816 -39.44 -12.66 -20.29
C ASP A 816 -40.39 -11.47 -20.54
N ASN A 817 -40.84 -10.79 -19.46
CA ASN A 817 -41.65 -9.58 -19.57
C ASN A 817 -40.90 -8.44 -20.28
N LEU A 818 -39.59 -8.26 -20.03
CA LEU A 818 -38.79 -7.26 -20.72
C LEU A 818 -38.63 -7.59 -22.21
N GLN A 819 -38.41 -8.86 -22.54
CA GLN A 819 -38.32 -9.31 -23.93
C GLN A 819 -39.65 -9.12 -24.67
N GLU A 820 -40.78 -9.39 -24.04
CA GLU A 820 -42.10 -9.14 -24.65
C GLU A 820 -42.36 -7.64 -24.85
N LYS A 821 -41.95 -6.79 -23.89
CA LYS A 821 -42.10 -5.33 -24.00
C LYS A 821 -41.21 -4.70 -25.08
N TYR A 822 -39.99 -5.23 -25.28
CA TYR A 822 -38.99 -4.69 -26.20
C TYR A 822 -38.59 -5.70 -27.28
N SER A 823 -39.56 -6.40 -27.88
CA SER A 823 -39.31 -7.53 -28.80
C SER A 823 -38.46 -7.20 -30.02
N ASP A 824 -38.46 -5.93 -30.47
CA ASP A 824 -37.70 -5.48 -31.63
C ASP A 824 -36.21 -5.23 -31.32
N ASN A 825 -35.89 -4.98 -30.05
CA ASN A 825 -34.56 -4.57 -29.60
C ASN A 825 -33.92 -5.55 -28.62
N LEU A 826 -34.68 -6.37 -27.91
CA LEU A 826 -34.20 -7.29 -26.89
C LEU A 826 -34.52 -8.74 -27.26
N LYS A 827 -33.47 -9.55 -27.35
CA LYS A 827 -33.56 -11.01 -27.50
C LYS A 827 -32.85 -11.68 -26.33
N ILE A 828 -33.47 -12.70 -25.77
CA ILE A 828 -32.96 -13.48 -24.66
C ILE A 828 -32.98 -14.95 -25.07
N THR A 829 -31.89 -15.66 -24.81
CA THR A 829 -31.77 -17.09 -25.10
C THR A 829 -31.26 -17.81 -23.86
N TYR A 830 -32.06 -18.73 -23.34
CA TYR A 830 -31.76 -19.50 -22.15
C TYR A 830 -31.10 -20.83 -22.52
N PHE A 831 -30.01 -21.16 -21.83
CA PHE A 831 -29.30 -22.43 -21.93
C PHE A 831 -29.31 -23.15 -20.57
N VAL A 832 -29.59 -24.44 -20.58
CA VAL A 832 -29.54 -25.31 -19.39
C VAL A 832 -28.74 -26.57 -19.67
N ASP A 833 -27.96 -27.06 -18.70
CA ASP A 833 -27.17 -28.29 -18.86
C ASP A 833 -28.04 -29.56 -18.76
N SER A 834 -29.05 -29.56 -17.89
CA SER A 834 -29.99 -30.67 -17.69
C SER A 834 -31.40 -30.21 -17.30
N SER A 835 -32.45 -30.94 -17.70
CA SER A 835 -33.83 -30.74 -17.24
C SER A 835 -34.26 -31.93 -16.37
N PRO A 836 -34.80 -31.71 -15.16
CA PRO A 836 -35.32 -32.79 -14.30
C PRO A 836 -36.53 -33.53 -14.88
N ASP A 837 -37.33 -32.85 -15.71
CA ASP A 837 -38.57 -33.39 -16.28
C ASP A 837 -38.59 -33.20 -17.80
N ASN A 838 -39.11 -34.20 -18.52
CA ASN A 838 -39.35 -34.20 -19.98
C ASN A 838 -40.43 -33.18 -20.41
N GLU A 839 -40.64 -32.11 -19.65
CA GLU A 839 -41.42 -30.98 -20.12
C GLU A 839 -40.62 -30.25 -21.20
N ILE A 840 -41.25 -30.07 -22.35
CA ILE A 840 -40.75 -29.17 -23.38
C ILE A 840 -40.75 -27.77 -22.76
N LEU A 841 -39.60 -27.35 -22.24
CA LEU A 841 -39.38 -25.98 -21.83
C LEU A 841 -39.35 -25.13 -23.10
N ASP A 842 -40.52 -24.70 -23.53
CA ASP A 842 -40.67 -23.68 -24.56
C ASP A 842 -39.71 -22.55 -24.21
N LYS A 843 -38.74 -22.31 -25.11
CA LYS A 843 -37.70 -21.27 -25.05
C LYS A 843 -36.36 -21.60 -24.33
N CYS A 844 -36.11 -22.83 -23.85
CA CYS A 844 -34.80 -23.21 -23.28
C CYS A 844 -34.03 -24.22 -24.15
N LEU A 845 -32.73 -24.01 -24.34
CA LEU A 845 -31.83 -24.94 -25.04
C LEU A 845 -31.12 -25.84 -24.03
N ILE A 846 -31.40 -27.15 -24.07
CA ILE A 846 -30.79 -28.13 -23.16
C ILE A 846 -29.44 -28.60 -23.73
N ARG A 847 -28.42 -27.77 -23.58
CA ARG A 847 -27.01 -28.03 -23.95
C ARG A 847 -26.12 -26.88 -23.49
N SER A 848 -24.82 -27.11 -23.39
CA SER A 848 -23.85 -26.03 -23.18
C SER A 848 -23.70 -25.14 -24.43
N ILE A 849 -23.34 -23.86 -24.20
CA ILE A 849 -23.08 -22.88 -25.27
C ILE A 849 -21.91 -23.34 -26.13
N ASN A 850 -22.08 -23.29 -27.46
CA ASN A 850 -21.01 -23.61 -28.41
C ASN A 850 -20.71 -22.43 -29.36
N LEU A 851 -19.75 -22.63 -30.26
CA LEU A 851 -19.33 -21.61 -31.21
C LEU A 851 -20.47 -21.21 -32.17
N HIS A 852 -21.32 -22.15 -32.58
CA HIS A 852 -22.42 -21.89 -33.49
C HIS A 852 -23.45 -20.93 -32.87
N ASP A 853 -23.73 -21.08 -31.58
CA ASP A 853 -24.66 -20.22 -30.84
C ASP A 853 -24.20 -18.76 -30.81
N ILE A 854 -22.89 -18.55 -30.58
CA ILE A 854 -22.30 -17.21 -30.59
C ILE A 854 -22.39 -16.61 -31.99
N THR A 855 -22.02 -17.36 -33.04
CA THR A 855 -22.11 -16.90 -34.43
C THR A 855 -23.56 -16.59 -34.84
N GLN A 856 -24.52 -17.39 -34.38
CA GLN A 856 -25.95 -17.17 -34.60
C GLN A 856 -26.44 -15.91 -33.88
N ALA A 857 -25.96 -15.65 -32.66
CA ALA A 857 -26.28 -14.44 -31.92
C ALA A 857 -25.80 -13.18 -32.68
N PHE A 858 -24.55 -13.17 -33.17
CA PHE A 858 -24.04 -12.10 -34.03
C PHE A 858 -24.87 -11.93 -35.30
N SER A 859 -25.24 -13.03 -35.95
CA SER A 859 -26.08 -13.00 -37.15
C SER A 859 -27.45 -12.37 -36.87
N SER A 860 -28.03 -12.64 -35.69
CA SER A 860 -29.33 -12.07 -35.31
C SER A 860 -29.28 -10.58 -34.95
N LEU A 861 -28.12 -10.07 -34.54
CA LEU A 861 -27.90 -8.64 -34.32
C LEU A 861 -27.75 -7.88 -35.67
N GLY A 862 -27.30 -8.56 -36.74
CA GLY A 862 -27.34 -8.07 -38.11
C GLY A 862 -26.29 -7.00 -38.44
N CYS A 863 -25.09 -7.08 -37.86
CA CYS A 863 -24.02 -6.07 -37.99
C CYS A 863 -22.62 -6.69 -37.97
N THR A 864 -21.61 -5.88 -38.32
CA THR A 864 -20.18 -6.21 -38.29
C THR A 864 -19.60 -6.14 -36.86
N ASP A 865 -18.51 -6.89 -36.60
CA ASP A 865 -17.85 -6.99 -35.28
C ASP A 865 -17.40 -5.64 -34.69
N LEU A 866 -17.23 -4.61 -35.53
CA LEU A 866 -16.75 -3.29 -35.14
C LEU A 866 -17.79 -2.46 -34.36
N ASP A 867 -19.09 -2.68 -34.60
CA ASP A 867 -20.20 -1.92 -33.99
C ASP A 867 -20.83 -2.62 -32.77
N THR A 868 -20.30 -3.78 -32.37
CA THR A 868 -20.87 -4.66 -31.34
C THR A 868 -19.94 -4.78 -30.14
N ILE A 869 -20.46 -4.57 -28.92
CA ILE A 869 -19.75 -4.84 -27.67
C ILE A 869 -20.21 -6.18 -27.08
N VAL A 870 -19.26 -7.03 -26.69
CA VAL A 870 -19.54 -8.31 -26.02
C VAL A 870 -19.20 -8.18 -24.54
N LEU A 871 -20.18 -8.36 -23.67
CA LEU A 871 -20.02 -8.37 -22.21
C LEU A 871 -20.14 -9.80 -21.70
N VAL A 872 -19.20 -10.25 -20.85
CA VAL A 872 -19.21 -11.61 -20.29
C VAL A 872 -19.14 -11.56 -18.78
N CYS A 873 -20.08 -12.20 -18.09
CA CYS A 873 -20.10 -12.28 -16.63
C CYS A 873 -20.51 -13.66 -16.13
N GLY A 874 -19.87 -14.17 -15.08
CA GLY A 874 -20.18 -15.46 -14.48
C GLY A 874 -19.07 -15.92 -13.53
N THR A 875 -19.08 -17.19 -13.15
CA THR A 875 -17.98 -17.80 -12.39
C THR A 875 -16.70 -17.84 -13.22
N ASP A 876 -15.53 -17.90 -12.58
CA ASP A 876 -14.23 -17.92 -13.28
C ASP A 876 -14.14 -19.06 -14.31
N GLY A 877 -14.70 -20.23 -14.00
CA GLY A 877 -14.78 -21.35 -14.94
C GLY A 877 -15.62 -21.03 -16.18
N PHE A 878 -16.75 -20.34 -16.01
CA PHE A 878 -17.62 -19.92 -17.11
C PHE A 878 -16.95 -18.83 -17.97
N VAL A 879 -16.40 -17.79 -17.34
CA VAL A 879 -15.71 -16.70 -18.05
C VAL A 879 -14.50 -17.24 -18.82
N ASN A 880 -13.74 -18.17 -18.23
CA ASN A 880 -12.59 -18.80 -18.90
C ASN A 880 -13.02 -19.61 -20.14
N TYR A 881 -14.11 -20.37 -20.05
CA TYR A 881 -14.66 -21.14 -21.18
C TYR A 881 -15.13 -20.24 -22.34
N ILE A 882 -15.81 -19.12 -22.03
CA ILE A 882 -16.36 -18.20 -23.04
C ILE A 882 -15.28 -17.26 -23.60
N ALA A 883 -14.50 -16.60 -22.74
CA ALA A 883 -13.65 -15.45 -23.10
C ALA A 883 -12.18 -15.58 -22.67
N GLY A 884 -11.78 -16.68 -22.02
CA GLY A 884 -10.46 -16.82 -21.40
C GLY A 884 -10.33 -16.09 -20.05
N PRO A 885 -9.26 -16.37 -19.28
CA PRO A 885 -9.14 -15.89 -17.91
C PRO A 885 -8.97 -14.36 -17.86
N LYS A 886 -9.46 -13.72 -16.78
CA LYS A 886 -9.11 -12.34 -16.43
C LYS A 886 -7.67 -12.30 -15.91
N ASP A 887 -7.05 -11.12 -15.99
CA ASP A 887 -5.71 -10.93 -15.41
C ASP A 887 -5.80 -10.82 -13.88
N LEU A 888 -4.77 -11.32 -13.18
CA LEU A 888 -4.71 -11.39 -11.71
C LEU A 888 -4.67 -9.99 -11.05
N TYR A 889 -4.36 -8.94 -11.81
CA TYR A 889 -4.25 -7.55 -11.35
C TYR A 889 -5.47 -6.66 -11.71
N GLY A 890 -6.61 -7.27 -12.05
CA GLY A 890 -7.84 -6.52 -12.39
C GLY A 890 -7.91 -6.05 -13.85
N GLY A 891 -6.99 -6.52 -14.70
CA GLY A 891 -7.05 -6.33 -16.15
C GLY A 891 -7.98 -7.34 -16.84
N GLN A 892 -8.36 -7.03 -18.08
CA GLN A 892 -9.25 -7.89 -18.89
C GLN A 892 -8.62 -9.23 -19.30
N GLY A 893 -7.29 -9.37 -19.20
CA GLY A 893 -6.55 -10.57 -19.61
C GLY A 893 -6.63 -10.83 -21.12
N ASN A 894 -5.92 -11.85 -21.60
CA ASN A 894 -5.96 -12.21 -23.01
C ASN A 894 -7.33 -12.77 -23.40
N LEU A 895 -7.81 -12.44 -24.60
CA LEU A 895 -9.00 -13.07 -25.17
C LEU A 895 -8.70 -14.55 -25.46
N GLY A 896 -9.54 -15.43 -24.93
CA GLY A 896 -9.49 -16.88 -25.07
C GLY A 896 -10.89 -17.46 -25.30
N GLY A 897 -11.04 -18.75 -25.00
CA GLY A 897 -12.35 -19.42 -25.04
C GLY A 897 -13.01 -19.44 -26.43
N LEU A 898 -14.34 -19.51 -26.43
CA LEU A 898 -15.16 -19.50 -27.64
C LEU A 898 -15.09 -18.16 -28.40
N LEU A 899 -15.00 -17.02 -27.70
CA LEU A 899 -14.95 -15.70 -28.33
C LEU A 899 -13.67 -15.47 -29.14
N LYS A 900 -12.53 -16.03 -28.72
CA LYS A 900 -11.30 -16.04 -29.54
C LYS A 900 -11.49 -16.82 -30.83
N LYS A 901 -12.19 -17.97 -30.77
CA LYS A 901 -12.49 -18.80 -31.95
C LYS A 901 -13.48 -18.12 -32.89
N ALA A 902 -14.42 -17.35 -32.33
CA ALA A 902 -15.37 -16.52 -33.08
C ALA A 902 -14.75 -15.24 -33.67
N LYS A 903 -13.48 -14.93 -33.36
CA LYS A 903 -12.75 -13.73 -33.80
C LYS A 903 -13.40 -12.40 -33.37
N CYS A 904 -14.09 -12.38 -32.23
CA CYS A 904 -14.69 -11.16 -31.69
C CYS A 904 -13.60 -10.17 -31.22
N LEU A 905 -13.73 -8.89 -31.57
CA LEU A 905 -12.71 -7.87 -31.26
C LEU A 905 -13.01 -7.10 -29.97
N ASN A 906 -14.27 -6.73 -29.72
CA ASN A 906 -14.66 -5.89 -28.60
C ASN A 906 -15.28 -6.72 -27.46
N VAL A 907 -14.43 -7.29 -26.60
CA VAL A 907 -14.87 -8.14 -25.48
C VAL A 907 -14.50 -7.52 -24.14
N TRP A 908 -15.46 -7.44 -23.23
CA TRP A 908 -15.28 -7.01 -21.85
C TRP A 908 -15.81 -8.06 -20.88
N LYS A 909 -14.95 -8.52 -19.99
CA LYS A 909 -15.23 -9.45 -18.91
C LYS A 909 -15.57 -8.63 -17.66
N LEU A 910 -16.79 -8.78 -17.15
CA LEU A 910 -17.32 -8.13 -15.94
C LEU A 910 -17.03 -8.91 -14.68
#